data_AF-A0A255TEM0-F1
#
_entry.id   AF-A0A255TEM0-F1
#
_cell.length_a   1.000
_cell.length_b   1.000
_cell.length_c   1.000
_cell.angle_alpha   90.00
_cell.angle_beta   90.00
_cell.angle_gamma   90.00
#
_symmetry.space_group_name_H-M   'P 1'
#
loop_
_entity.id
_entity.type
_entity.pdbx_description
1 polymer ?
#
loop_
_entity_poly.entity_id
_entity_poly.type
_entity_poly.pdbx_seq_one_letter_code
_entity_poly.pdbx_strand_id
1 'polypeptide(L)'
;MKDISTLRCEIKKMRTHLDLFYVLNEVKKHYAETEGISFYPINRSNFEYYISSKTNRNQYYKEFDIRKKYNDGKRHIIAPFMGLKDIQKAISLMLQLIYTPYNNVNGFVQGRCIMQNAYPHVFQNYIFNIDIKDFFPSIHQARVWKKLQLPPLNFPVAIANAIANVCCYELINDDDTKIGVLPQGAPSSPILSNIVCERLDWKLRKLARENNLIYTRYADDMTFSGMYNAFSPKSEFIIKLYATIHEENFVVNESKTSLMKRGAHQEVTGLVISDKVNVPRSYIREIRSLLYIWERFGEKTASYRFALHNSNRKDKTLSEIGTLENVLLGKIEYVKMVKGANDSTYLALKGRLDKLLGAELSKKEKRRESREKKLRKVVPHNLEETQKFFHLFDYPEGFKYLTHDFPEGEEWSVDKLKEQCIGILKNYSNYSQIPTSLWALVNVFVIGKYYKKTDWIDYEGHDQRITYSDFVGGEGHPILGDHKEVIERFKNTIRVRMRCLYNLCVSWNDPKYGLNITMDKNELNKADFYTNVFILKKSVQRIFQMFASRNDKKDVNIHYHKEDIKNRRCHILTITQQDSYSEKGVDELRPKLHGGGGDFATLKHDLSGYCNWSVLSVWNEKPAKWNILRESDVDEIEEVTDKPVGFTHILTFYGNKLEEDIHH
;
A
#
# COMPACT_ATOMS: atom_id res chain seq x y z
N MET A 1 -28.19 5.80 -3.89
CA MET A 1 -27.01 6.25 -4.68
C MET A 1 -27.32 7.65 -5.18
N LYS A 2 -26.46 8.65 -4.92
CA LYS A 2 -26.61 9.94 -5.61
C LYS A 2 -26.02 9.80 -7.00
N ASP A 3 -26.83 10.10 -8.02
CA ASP A 3 -26.39 10.13 -9.41
C ASP A 3 -25.38 11.28 -9.63
N ILE A 4 -24.46 11.12 -10.58
CA ILE A 4 -23.52 12.15 -11.03
C ILE A 4 -24.27 13.42 -11.44
N SER A 5 -25.46 13.29 -12.01
CA SER A 5 -26.33 14.42 -12.34
C SER A 5 -26.71 15.24 -11.10
N THR A 6 -27.03 14.56 -9.99
CA THR A 6 -27.34 15.18 -8.69
C THR A 6 -26.11 15.89 -8.12
N LEU A 7 -24.93 15.26 -8.13
CA LEU A 7 -23.69 15.89 -7.68
C LEU A 7 -23.35 17.16 -8.48
N ARG A 8 -23.49 17.11 -9.81
CA ARG A 8 -23.31 18.29 -10.67
C ARG A 8 -24.28 19.43 -10.31
N CYS A 9 -25.51 19.10 -9.95
CA CYS A 9 -26.50 20.08 -9.51
C CYS A 9 -26.12 20.72 -8.17
N GLU A 10 -25.65 19.92 -7.20
CA GLU A 10 -25.16 20.39 -5.90
C GLU A 10 -23.95 21.32 -6.05
N ILE A 11 -22.98 20.94 -6.90
CA ILE A 11 -21.79 21.77 -7.19
C ILE A 11 -22.20 23.15 -7.73
N LYS A 12 -23.18 23.23 -8.62
CA LYS A 12 -23.67 24.51 -9.19
C LYS A 12 -24.43 25.37 -8.17
N LYS A 13 -25.00 24.77 -7.13
CA LYS A 13 -25.79 25.46 -6.11
C LYS A 13 -24.95 26.01 -4.96
N MET A 14 -23.68 25.63 -4.84
CA MET A 14 -22.82 26.08 -3.74
C MET A 14 -22.73 27.61 -3.69
N ARG A 15 -22.83 28.18 -2.48
CA ARG A 15 -22.70 29.63 -2.22
C ARG A 15 -21.60 29.96 -1.22
N THR A 16 -21.37 29.08 -0.26
CA THR A 16 -20.46 29.30 0.87
C THR A 16 -19.30 28.29 0.86
N HIS A 17 -18.26 28.57 1.67
CA HIS A 17 -17.18 27.60 1.88
C HIS A 17 -17.67 26.33 2.60
N LEU A 18 -18.76 26.43 3.38
CA LEU A 18 -19.34 25.28 4.05
C LEU A 18 -20.09 24.37 3.05
N ASP A 19 -20.75 24.94 2.05
CA ASP A 19 -21.32 24.16 0.94
C ASP A 19 -20.20 23.40 0.19
N LEU A 20 -19.06 24.08 -0.05
CA LEU A 20 -17.89 23.45 -0.64
C LEU A 20 -17.41 22.27 0.21
N PHE A 21 -17.31 22.42 1.54
CA PHE A 21 -16.94 21.31 2.43
C PHE A 21 -17.84 20.08 2.27
N TYR A 22 -19.16 20.27 2.29
CA TYR A 22 -20.11 19.17 2.15
C TYR A 22 -20.01 18.52 0.77
N VAL A 23 -19.95 19.30 -0.30
CA VAL A 23 -19.82 18.79 -1.66
C VAL A 23 -18.51 18.02 -1.85
N LEU A 24 -17.39 18.48 -1.29
CA LEU A 24 -16.12 17.76 -1.39
C LEU A 24 -16.18 16.39 -0.72
N ASN A 25 -16.87 16.28 0.43
CA ASN A 25 -17.08 14.98 1.09
C ASN A 25 -17.99 14.06 0.30
N GLU A 26 -19.06 14.58 -0.31
CA GLU A 26 -19.98 13.80 -1.16
C GLU A 26 -19.28 13.30 -2.43
N VAL A 27 -18.48 14.15 -3.09
CA VAL A 27 -17.66 13.76 -4.25
C VAL A 27 -16.65 12.68 -3.86
N LYS A 28 -15.97 12.84 -2.71
CA LYS A 28 -15.00 11.86 -2.22
C LYS A 28 -15.66 10.52 -1.89
N LYS A 29 -16.86 10.54 -1.30
CA LYS A 29 -17.66 9.36 -1.00
C LYS A 29 -18.07 8.61 -2.27
N HIS A 30 -18.61 9.33 -3.25
CA HIS A 30 -19.01 8.76 -4.53
C HIS A 30 -17.82 8.11 -5.27
N TYR A 31 -16.66 8.77 -5.26
CA TYR A 31 -15.44 8.22 -5.84
C TYR A 31 -14.97 6.95 -5.11
N ALA A 32 -14.99 6.95 -3.77
CA ALA A 32 -14.59 5.79 -2.98
C ALA A 32 -15.49 4.57 -3.23
N GLU A 33 -16.80 4.78 -3.32
CA GLU A 33 -17.78 3.74 -3.67
C GLU A 33 -17.56 3.20 -5.09
N THR A 34 -17.27 4.07 -6.07
CA THR A 34 -17.06 3.68 -7.47
C THR A 34 -15.79 2.84 -7.67
N GLU A 35 -14.72 3.18 -6.95
CA GLU A 35 -13.42 2.50 -7.05
C GLU A 35 -13.30 1.30 -6.08
N GLY A 36 -14.31 1.05 -5.22
CA GLY A 36 -14.27 -0.02 -4.23
C GLY A 36 -13.22 0.17 -3.13
N ILE A 37 -12.93 1.42 -2.76
CA ILE A 37 -11.92 1.77 -1.75
C ILE A 37 -12.55 2.33 -0.47
N SER A 38 -11.85 2.23 0.66
CA SER A 38 -12.30 2.79 1.93
C SER A 38 -12.48 4.31 1.87
N PHE A 39 -13.65 4.80 2.31
CA PHE A 39 -13.93 6.23 2.42
C PHE A 39 -13.46 6.80 3.76
N TYR A 40 -12.70 7.89 3.71
CA TYR A 40 -12.32 8.67 4.88
C TYR A 40 -12.76 10.13 4.70
N PRO A 41 -13.66 10.67 5.56
CA PRO A 41 -14.16 12.03 5.39
C PRO A 41 -13.09 13.09 5.66
N ILE A 42 -13.21 14.23 4.97
CA ILE A 42 -12.44 15.44 5.29
C ILE A 42 -13.02 16.01 6.59
N ASN A 43 -12.16 16.24 7.59
CA ASN A 43 -12.56 16.87 8.84
C ASN A 43 -12.81 18.38 8.64
N ARG A 44 -13.88 18.91 9.23
CA ARG A 44 -14.29 20.31 9.08
C ARG A 44 -13.25 21.29 9.59
N SER A 45 -12.71 21.08 10.79
CA SER A 45 -11.69 21.95 11.38
C SER A 45 -10.44 22.00 10.51
N ASN A 46 -10.01 20.87 9.96
CA ASN A 46 -8.89 20.82 9.02
C ASN A 46 -9.21 21.58 7.73
N PHE A 47 -10.41 21.42 7.17
CA PHE A 47 -10.81 22.12 5.97
C PHE A 47 -10.83 23.64 6.17
N GLU A 48 -11.48 24.13 7.23
CA GLU A 48 -11.56 25.55 7.58
C GLU A 48 -10.17 26.15 7.81
N TYR A 49 -9.28 25.39 8.43
CA TYR A 49 -7.88 25.77 8.62
C TYR A 49 -7.13 25.98 7.30
N TYR A 50 -7.27 25.07 6.33
CA TYR A 50 -6.55 25.15 5.05
C TYR A 50 -7.10 26.22 4.10
N ILE A 51 -8.40 26.52 4.13
CA ILE A 51 -8.99 27.57 3.26
C ILE A 51 -8.72 28.99 3.75
N SER A 52 -8.32 29.15 5.01
CA SER A 52 -8.05 30.44 5.64
C SER A 52 -6.88 31.15 4.96
N SER A 53 -7.06 32.43 4.64
CA SER A 53 -6.00 33.29 4.08
C SER A 53 -4.91 33.64 5.10
N LYS A 54 -5.15 33.44 6.40
CA LYS A 54 -4.18 33.71 7.47
C LYS A 54 -3.17 32.58 7.67
N THR A 55 -3.45 31.41 7.10
CA THR A 55 -2.60 30.22 7.23
C THR A 55 -1.38 30.38 6.33
N ASN A 56 -0.18 30.21 6.88
CA ASN A 56 1.03 30.09 6.06
C ASN A 56 0.94 28.77 5.29
N ARG A 57 0.64 28.84 3.99
CA ARG A 57 0.36 27.65 3.17
C ARG A 57 1.61 26.87 2.80
N ASN A 58 2.74 27.54 2.67
CA ASN A 58 3.97 26.94 2.17
C ASN A 58 4.50 25.84 3.11
N GLN A 59 4.28 25.97 4.42
CA GLN A 59 4.65 24.95 5.41
C GLN A 59 3.95 23.60 5.19
N TYR A 60 2.89 23.56 4.36
CA TYR A 60 2.15 22.35 4.03
C TYR A 60 2.59 21.68 2.73
N TYR A 61 3.65 22.19 2.12
CA TYR A 61 4.28 21.61 0.96
C TYR A 61 5.68 21.12 1.31
N LYS A 62 6.07 20.05 0.65
CA LYS A 62 7.43 19.55 0.61
C LYS A 62 8.05 19.93 -0.72
N GLU A 63 9.18 20.60 -0.65
CA GLU A 63 10.01 20.95 -1.79
C GLU A 63 11.12 19.92 -1.99
N PHE A 64 11.34 19.52 -3.23
CA PHE A 64 12.45 18.64 -3.59
C PHE A 64 12.74 18.71 -5.09
N ASP A 65 13.99 18.44 -5.48
CA ASP A 65 14.39 18.42 -6.88
C ASP A 65 14.39 17.00 -7.44
N ILE A 66 13.99 16.86 -8.70
CA ILE A 66 14.19 15.63 -9.47
C ILE A 66 14.99 15.93 -10.74
N ARG A 67 15.88 15.03 -11.16
CA ARG A 67 16.62 15.19 -12.42
C ARG A 67 15.68 15.18 -13.62
N LYS A 68 15.89 16.09 -14.58
CA LYS A 68 15.22 16.05 -15.88
C LYS A 68 15.72 14.84 -16.68
N LYS A 69 14.86 14.32 -17.57
CA LYS A 69 15.13 13.07 -18.31
C LYS A 69 16.23 13.21 -19.36
N TYR A 70 16.42 14.41 -19.91
CA TYR A 70 17.23 14.66 -21.11
C TYR A 70 18.43 15.59 -20.89
N ASN A 71 18.63 16.10 -19.66
CA ASN A 71 19.79 16.90 -19.30
C ASN A 71 20.04 16.84 -17.78
N ASP A 72 21.18 17.36 -17.34
CA ASP A 72 21.55 17.48 -15.92
C ASP A 72 20.76 18.56 -15.16
N GLY A 73 19.78 19.17 -15.82
CA GLY A 73 18.89 20.14 -15.20
C GLY A 73 18.01 19.49 -14.14
N LYS A 74 17.71 20.25 -13.09
CA LYS A 74 16.78 19.86 -12.04
C LYS A 74 15.37 20.37 -12.35
N ARG A 75 14.37 19.63 -11.88
CA ARG A 75 12.96 20.00 -11.89
C ARG A 75 12.54 20.11 -10.44
N HIS A 76 12.29 21.33 -10.00
CA HIS A 76 11.81 21.62 -8.67
C HIS A 76 10.35 21.16 -8.52
N ILE A 77 10.05 20.39 -7.48
CA ILE A 77 8.73 19.83 -7.18
C ILE A 77 8.26 20.41 -5.85
N ILE A 78 7.02 20.88 -5.84
CA ILE A 78 6.33 21.43 -4.67
C ILE A 78 5.08 20.56 -4.44
N ALA A 79 5.16 19.61 -3.51
CA ALA A 79 4.12 18.60 -3.29
C ALA A 79 3.44 18.76 -1.92
N PRO A 80 2.10 18.78 -1.82
CA PRO A 80 1.40 18.96 -0.55
C PRO A 80 1.50 17.71 0.35
N PHE A 81 1.52 17.92 1.67
CA PHE A 81 1.36 16.84 2.67
C PHE A 81 -0.06 16.26 2.66
N MET A 82 -0.26 15.09 3.26
CA MET A 82 -1.48 14.28 3.13
C MET A 82 -2.79 15.04 3.41
N GLY A 83 -2.86 15.87 4.46
CA GLY A 83 -4.06 16.64 4.80
C GLY A 83 -4.50 17.59 3.69
N LEU A 84 -3.59 18.44 3.22
CA LEU A 84 -3.84 19.37 2.11
C LEU A 84 -4.04 18.63 0.78
N LYS A 85 -3.25 17.58 0.54
CA LYS A 85 -3.32 16.74 -0.67
C LYS A 85 -4.70 16.11 -0.85
N ASP A 86 -5.33 15.66 0.23
CA ASP A 86 -6.64 15.03 0.19
C ASP A 86 -7.74 16.02 -0.17
N ILE A 87 -7.69 17.25 0.35
CA ILE A 87 -8.62 18.32 -0.03
C ILE A 87 -8.43 18.68 -1.51
N GLN A 88 -7.19 18.85 -1.95
CA GLN A 88 -6.90 19.18 -3.36
C GLN A 88 -7.29 18.06 -4.33
N LYS A 89 -7.21 16.78 -3.93
CA LYS A 89 -7.76 15.65 -4.71
C LYS A 89 -9.27 15.76 -4.84
N ALA A 90 -9.99 16.02 -3.74
CA ALA A 90 -11.44 16.17 -3.78
C ALA A 90 -11.85 17.36 -4.68
N ILE A 91 -11.14 18.49 -4.60
CA ILE A 91 -11.33 19.63 -5.50
C ILE A 91 -11.08 19.21 -6.96
N SER A 92 -10.02 18.46 -7.22
CA SER A 92 -9.69 17.99 -8.57
C SER A 92 -10.81 17.13 -9.17
N LEU A 93 -11.33 16.17 -8.39
CA LEU A 93 -12.47 15.35 -8.78
C LEU A 93 -13.73 16.18 -9.03
N MET A 94 -14.04 17.11 -8.12
CA MET A 94 -15.20 18.00 -8.25
C MET A 94 -15.11 18.83 -9.55
N LEU A 95 -13.95 19.41 -9.86
CA LEU A 95 -13.75 20.21 -11.07
C LEU A 95 -13.87 19.35 -12.33
N GLN A 96 -13.38 18.11 -12.32
CA GLN A 96 -13.54 17.18 -13.45
C GLN A 96 -15.00 16.84 -13.74
N LEU A 97 -15.88 16.86 -12.73
CA LEU A 97 -17.31 16.60 -12.94
C LEU A 97 -18.02 17.73 -13.71
N ILE A 98 -17.53 18.97 -13.61
CA ILE A 98 -18.23 20.15 -14.16
C ILE A 98 -17.49 20.86 -15.30
N TYR A 99 -16.19 20.62 -15.47
CA TYR A 99 -15.40 21.21 -16.54
C TYR A 99 -15.18 20.21 -17.67
N THR A 100 -15.50 20.61 -18.89
CA THR A 100 -15.26 19.81 -20.10
C THR A 100 -14.30 20.54 -21.03
N PRO A 101 -13.03 20.11 -21.13
CA PRO A 101 -12.06 20.71 -22.03
C PRO A 101 -12.43 20.51 -23.51
N TYR A 102 -11.99 21.43 -24.38
CA TYR A 102 -12.12 21.27 -25.83
C TYR A 102 -11.44 19.99 -26.35
N ASN A 103 -11.90 19.44 -27.48
CA ASN A 103 -11.40 18.18 -28.05
C ASN A 103 -9.90 18.19 -28.39
N ASN A 104 -9.31 19.36 -28.63
CA ASN A 104 -7.88 19.51 -28.90
C ASN A 104 -6.99 19.47 -27.62
N VAL A 105 -7.58 19.44 -26.43
CA VAL A 105 -6.82 19.42 -25.15
C VAL A 105 -6.75 18.00 -24.60
N ASN A 106 -5.58 17.36 -24.64
CA ASN A 106 -5.43 15.96 -24.25
C ASN A 106 -4.72 15.75 -22.91
N GLY A 107 -3.83 16.67 -22.52
CA GLY A 107 -3.09 16.55 -21.26
C GLY A 107 -3.98 16.77 -20.05
N PHE A 108 -3.83 15.93 -19.03
CA PHE A 108 -4.60 15.99 -17.77
C PHE A 108 -6.12 15.86 -17.92
N VAL A 109 -6.60 15.24 -19.00
CA VAL A 109 -8.03 14.99 -19.22
C VAL A 109 -8.31 13.50 -19.07
N GLN A 110 -9.29 13.15 -18.23
CA GLN A 110 -9.69 11.77 -18.02
C GLN A 110 -10.11 11.11 -19.36
N GLY A 111 -9.63 9.89 -19.59
CA GLY A 111 -9.90 9.13 -20.82
C GLY A 111 -9.11 9.58 -22.05
N ARG A 112 -8.25 10.61 -21.94
CA ARG A 112 -7.34 11.03 -23.02
C ARG A 112 -5.90 10.65 -22.66
N CYS A 113 -5.11 10.30 -23.67
CA CYS A 113 -3.69 10.03 -23.52
C CYS A 113 -2.89 10.63 -24.68
N ILE A 114 -1.58 10.42 -24.66
CA ILE A 114 -0.65 10.90 -25.70
C ILE A 114 -1.02 10.43 -27.11
N MET A 115 -1.69 9.27 -27.25
CA MET A 115 -2.16 8.77 -28.54
C MET A 115 -3.23 9.66 -29.15
N GLN A 116 -4.24 10.07 -28.37
CA GLN A 116 -5.27 11.00 -28.84
C GLN A 116 -4.68 12.37 -29.17
N ASN A 117 -3.57 12.76 -28.54
CA ASN A 117 -2.85 13.97 -28.90
C ASN A 117 -2.11 13.85 -30.23
N ALA A 118 -1.41 12.75 -30.47
CA ALA A 118 -0.61 12.55 -31.67
C ALA A 118 -1.44 12.20 -32.92
N TYR A 119 -2.56 11.49 -32.76
CA TYR A 119 -3.34 10.94 -33.88
C TYR A 119 -3.84 11.99 -34.89
N PRO A 120 -4.33 13.19 -34.49
CA PRO A 120 -4.75 14.22 -35.44
C PRO A 120 -3.65 14.69 -36.40
N HIS A 121 -2.38 14.50 -36.03
CA HIS A 121 -1.23 14.98 -36.80
C HIS A 121 -0.65 13.94 -37.78
N VAL A 122 -1.26 12.76 -37.87
CA VAL A 122 -0.86 11.71 -38.83
C VAL A 122 -1.07 12.22 -40.27
N PHE A 123 -0.21 11.77 -41.19
CA PHE A 123 -0.13 12.17 -42.60
C PHE A 123 0.26 13.63 -42.89
N GLN A 124 0.56 14.43 -41.86
CA GLN A 124 0.86 15.84 -42.04
C GLN A 124 2.30 16.06 -42.53
N ASN A 125 2.45 16.98 -43.49
CA ASN A 125 3.75 17.28 -44.10
C ASN A 125 4.67 18.08 -43.18
N TYR A 126 4.10 18.90 -42.30
CA TYR A 126 4.83 19.76 -41.37
C TYR A 126 4.22 19.64 -39.99
N ILE A 127 5.05 19.46 -38.97
CA ILE A 127 4.68 19.43 -37.55
C ILE A 127 5.53 20.45 -36.82
N PHE A 128 4.89 21.32 -36.07
CA PHE A 128 5.51 22.36 -35.27
C PHE A 128 5.12 22.18 -33.80
N ASN A 129 6.11 21.84 -32.98
CA ASN A 129 5.93 21.66 -31.53
C ASN A 129 6.48 22.87 -30.78
N ILE A 130 5.75 23.28 -29.75
CA ILE A 130 6.07 24.41 -28.88
C ILE A 130 5.82 23.97 -27.43
N ASP A 131 6.70 24.38 -26.53
CA ASP A 131 6.61 24.13 -25.09
C ASP A 131 6.48 25.47 -24.35
N ILE A 132 5.66 25.53 -23.30
CA ILE A 132 5.59 26.72 -22.44
C ILE A 132 6.68 26.64 -21.37
N LYS A 133 7.44 27.73 -21.23
CA LYS A 133 8.43 27.88 -20.15
C LYS A 133 7.72 28.02 -18.79
N ASP A 134 8.17 27.25 -17.81
CA ASP A 134 7.70 27.29 -16.41
C ASP A 134 6.17 27.30 -16.29
N PHE A 135 5.52 26.34 -16.96
CA PHE A 135 4.06 26.32 -17.16
C PHE A 135 3.22 26.43 -15.88
N PHE A 136 3.54 25.66 -14.82
CA PHE A 136 2.77 25.75 -13.58
C PHE A 136 3.06 27.06 -12.80
N PRO A 137 4.33 27.44 -12.56
CA PRO A 137 4.66 28.73 -11.94
C PRO A 137 4.11 29.96 -12.68
N SER A 138 3.99 29.93 -14.01
CA SER A 138 3.41 31.05 -14.79
C SER A 138 1.89 31.20 -14.64
N ILE A 139 1.20 30.26 -13.97
CA ILE A 139 -0.24 30.36 -13.69
C ILE A 139 -0.44 30.95 -12.31
N HIS A 140 -0.61 32.27 -12.27
CA HIS A 140 -0.81 33.03 -11.03
C HIS A 140 -2.18 32.77 -10.40
N GLN A 141 -2.24 32.81 -9.07
CA GLN A 141 -3.43 32.60 -8.25
C GLN A 141 -4.60 33.52 -8.66
N ALA A 142 -4.31 34.77 -9.01
CA ALA A 142 -5.33 35.72 -9.47
C ALA A 142 -6.06 35.24 -10.75
N ARG A 143 -5.34 34.57 -11.67
CA ARG A 143 -5.92 33.98 -12.88
C ARG A 143 -6.83 32.80 -12.54
N VAL A 144 -6.38 31.92 -11.65
CA VAL A 144 -7.16 30.80 -11.13
C VAL A 144 -8.44 31.31 -10.48
N TRP A 145 -8.30 32.23 -9.53
CA TRP A 145 -9.39 32.88 -8.81
C TRP A 145 -10.43 33.50 -9.75
N LYS A 146 -9.97 34.26 -10.75
CA LYS A 146 -10.89 34.90 -11.70
C LYS A 146 -11.58 33.86 -12.58
N LYS A 147 -10.85 32.84 -13.05
CA LYS A 147 -11.42 31.85 -13.96
C LYS A 147 -12.48 30.97 -13.30
N LEU A 148 -12.34 30.66 -12.01
CA LEU A 148 -13.36 29.94 -11.23
C LEU A 148 -14.72 30.67 -11.19
N GLN A 149 -14.72 32.00 -11.28
CA GLN A 149 -15.94 32.82 -11.28
C GLN A 149 -16.59 32.96 -12.65
N LEU A 150 -15.87 32.62 -13.73
CA LEU A 150 -16.36 32.76 -15.09
C LEU A 150 -17.07 31.48 -15.56
N PRO A 151 -17.86 31.55 -16.65
CA PRO A 151 -18.37 30.35 -17.30
C PRO A 151 -17.25 29.38 -17.69
N PRO A 152 -17.52 28.06 -17.65
CA PRO A 152 -18.80 27.43 -17.26
C PRO A 152 -18.98 27.25 -15.74
N LEU A 153 -17.98 27.57 -14.93
CA LEU A 153 -17.94 27.24 -13.50
C LEU A 153 -18.83 28.15 -12.65
N ASN A 154 -18.80 29.46 -12.91
CA ASN A 154 -19.66 30.47 -12.27
C ASN A 154 -19.68 30.39 -10.73
N PHE A 155 -18.54 30.06 -10.11
CA PHE A 155 -18.49 29.98 -8.65
C PHE A 155 -18.55 31.36 -8.00
N PRO A 156 -19.30 31.51 -6.89
CA PRO A 156 -19.26 32.72 -6.08
C PRO A 156 -17.86 33.02 -5.55
N VAL A 157 -17.59 34.31 -5.29
CA VAL A 157 -16.29 34.82 -4.83
C VAL A 157 -15.77 34.04 -3.60
N ALA A 158 -16.65 33.72 -2.66
CA ALA A 158 -16.28 32.97 -1.45
C ALA A 158 -15.67 31.58 -1.77
N ILE A 159 -16.23 30.87 -2.76
CA ILE A 159 -15.76 29.55 -3.18
C ILE A 159 -14.50 29.68 -4.02
N ALA A 160 -14.45 30.65 -4.93
CA ALA A 160 -13.27 30.95 -5.73
C ALA A 160 -12.07 31.30 -4.83
N ASN A 161 -12.28 32.09 -3.78
CA ASN A 161 -11.28 32.39 -2.76
C ASN A 161 -10.78 31.12 -2.08
N ALA A 162 -11.68 30.27 -1.57
CA ALA A 162 -11.32 29.04 -0.87
C ALA A 162 -10.49 28.09 -1.76
N ILE A 163 -10.93 27.85 -2.99
CA ILE A 163 -10.24 26.95 -3.93
C ILE A 163 -8.89 27.55 -4.34
N ALA A 164 -8.83 28.81 -4.75
CA ALA A 164 -7.59 29.44 -5.17
C ALA A 164 -6.56 29.48 -4.03
N ASN A 165 -7.00 29.73 -2.79
CA ASN A 165 -6.14 29.70 -1.61
C ASN A 165 -5.59 28.29 -1.34
N VAL A 166 -6.44 27.26 -1.35
CA VAL A 166 -6.00 25.88 -1.03
C VAL A 166 -5.10 25.29 -2.13
N CYS A 167 -5.30 25.68 -3.38
CA CYS A 167 -4.64 25.06 -4.53
C CYS A 167 -3.35 25.76 -4.98
N CYS A 168 -3.07 26.98 -4.51
CA CYS A 168 -1.88 27.73 -4.88
C CYS A 168 -0.79 27.69 -3.80
N TYR A 169 0.45 27.87 -4.23
CA TYR A 169 1.65 28.00 -3.40
C TYR A 169 2.21 29.42 -3.55
N GLU A 170 2.75 30.01 -2.49
CA GLU A 170 3.34 31.36 -2.54
C GLU A 170 4.83 31.27 -2.87
N LEU A 171 5.21 31.66 -4.08
CA LEU A 171 6.62 31.88 -4.41
C LEU A 171 7.08 33.22 -3.83
N ILE A 172 8.33 33.24 -3.37
CA ILE A 172 9.04 34.47 -3.00
C ILE A 172 9.99 34.77 -4.16
N ASN A 173 9.84 35.95 -4.76
CA ASN A 173 10.74 36.42 -5.81
C ASN A 173 12.03 37.01 -5.23
N ASP A 174 13.01 37.26 -6.09
CA ASP A 174 14.31 37.85 -5.70
C ASP A 174 14.18 39.25 -5.04
N ASP A 175 13.06 39.94 -5.26
CA ASP A 175 12.72 41.25 -4.66
C ASP A 175 11.86 41.14 -3.39
N ASP A 176 11.81 39.95 -2.76
CA ASP A 176 10.98 39.60 -1.61
C ASP A 176 9.47 39.72 -1.82
N THR A 177 9.00 39.92 -3.07
CA THR A 177 7.57 39.93 -3.37
C THR A 177 7.00 38.51 -3.36
N LYS A 178 5.81 38.36 -2.76
CA LYS A 178 5.09 37.08 -2.70
C LYS A 178 4.08 36.96 -3.83
N ILE A 179 4.19 35.91 -4.63
CA ILE A 179 3.27 35.62 -5.72
C ILE A 179 2.68 34.22 -5.56
N GLY A 180 1.35 34.13 -5.46
CA GLY A 180 0.64 32.85 -5.49
C GLY A 180 0.64 32.25 -6.89
N VAL A 181 1.02 30.98 -7.03
CA VAL A 181 1.07 30.23 -8.31
C VAL A 181 0.55 28.81 -8.16
N LEU A 182 0.31 28.10 -9.26
CA LEU A 182 0.06 26.65 -9.21
C LEU A 182 1.37 25.89 -8.93
N PRO A 183 1.45 25.06 -7.87
CA PRO A 183 2.63 24.27 -7.60
C PRO A 183 2.70 23.02 -8.48
N GLN A 184 3.91 22.66 -8.89
CA GLN A 184 4.17 21.42 -9.62
C GLN A 184 4.30 20.26 -8.64
N GLY A 185 3.27 19.41 -8.55
CA GLY A 185 3.21 18.28 -7.60
C GLY A 185 1.88 18.18 -6.85
N ALA A 186 1.07 19.24 -6.88
CA ALA A 186 -0.27 19.25 -6.34
C ALA A 186 -1.28 18.52 -7.26
N PRO A 187 -2.21 17.72 -6.71
CA PRO A 187 -3.22 16.98 -7.47
C PRO A 187 -4.30 17.86 -8.13
N SER A 188 -4.43 19.12 -7.70
CA SER A 188 -5.39 20.08 -8.27
C SER A 188 -4.83 20.93 -9.41
N SER A 189 -3.51 21.18 -9.43
CA SER A 189 -2.86 21.97 -10.48
C SER A 189 -3.14 21.49 -11.92
N PRO A 190 -3.17 20.18 -12.23
CA PRO A 190 -3.43 19.68 -13.59
C PRO A 190 -4.78 20.11 -14.19
N ILE A 191 -5.87 20.02 -13.42
CA ILE A 191 -7.20 20.42 -13.91
C ILE A 191 -7.34 21.94 -13.92
N LEU A 192 -6.77 22.64 -12.94
CA LEU A 192 -6.80 24.09 -12.86
C LEU A 192 -6.02 24.74 -14.01
N SER A 193 -4.90 24.16 -14.43
CA SER A 193 -4.14 24.68 -15.57
C SER A 193 -4.94 24.59 -16.87
N ASN A 194 -5.66 23.48 -17.09
CA ASN A 194 -6.57 23.35 -18.22
C ASN A 194 -7.75 24.33 -18.17
N ILE A 195 -8.29 24.61 -16.99
CA ILE A 195 -9.35 25.61 -16.80
C ILE A 195 -8.83 27.01 -17.15
N VAL A 196 -7.63 27.38 -16.69
CA VAL A 196 -7.01 28.68 -16.99
C VAL A 196 -6.68 28.82 -18.49
N CYS A 197 -6.22 27.74 -19.12
CA CYS A 197 -5.84 27.75 -20.54
C CYS A 197 -7.03 27.75 -21.51
N GLU A 198 -8.28 27.66 -21.04
CA GLU A 198 -9.46 27.54 -21.93
C GLU A 198 -9.53 28.66 -22.99
N ARG A 199 -9.23 29.90 -22.61
CA ARG A 199 -9.24 31.06 -23.53
C ARG A 199 -8.09 30.99 -24.53
N LEU A 200 -6.91 30.58 -24.08
CA LEU A 200 -5.75 30.33 -24.95
C LEU A 200 -6.10 29.24 -25.98
N ASP A 201 -6.66 28.12 -25.54
CA ASP A 201 -7.06 27.01 -26.41
C ASP A 201 -8.08 27.45 -27.46
N TRP A 202 -9.04 28.28 -27.08
CA TRP A 202 -10.02 28.85 -28.01
C TRP A 202 -9.36 29.74 -29.07
N LYS A 203 -8.49 30.66 -28.66
CA LYS A 203 -7.77 31.55 -29.60
C LYS A 203 -6.86 30.76 -30.55
N LEU A 204 -6.07 29.83 -30.01
CA LEU A 204 -5.13 29.03 -30.80
C LEU A 204 -5.84 28.08 -31.75
N ARG A 205 -6.96 27.46 -31.33
CA ARG A 205 -7.80 26.66 -32.21
C ARG A 205 -8.39 27.49 -33.35
N LYS A 206 -8.83 28.72 -33.05
CA LYS A 206 -9.34 29.65 -34.08
C LYS A 206 -8.23 30.01 -35.07
N LEU A 207 -7.05 30.41 -34.57
CA LEU A 207 -5.90 30.76 -35.39
C LEU A 207 -5.45 29.60 -36.28
N ALA A 208 -5.38 28.38 -35.73
CA ALA A 208 -5.03 27.18 -36.50
C ALA A 208 -6.05 26.92 -37.61
N ARG A 209 -7.35 27.01 -37.30
CA ARG A 209 -8.42 26.80 -38.29
C ARG A 209 -8.37 27.82 -39.43
N GLU A 210 -8.14 29.10 -39.13
CA GLU A 210 -8.00 30.16 -40.13
C GLU A 210 -6.80 29.93 -41.07
N ASN A 211 -5.80 29.18 -40.60
CA ASN A 211 -4.62 28.80 -41.36
C ASN A 211 -4.66 27.34 -41.82
N ASN A 212 -5.82 26.67 -41.85
CA ASN A 212 -5.96 25.25 -42.25
C ASN A 212 -4.98 24.29 -41.54
N LEU A 213 -4.65 24.58 -40.28
CA LEU A 213 -3.77 23.78 -39.44
C LEU A 213 -4.58 22.98 -38.42
N ILE A 214 -3.99 21.87 -38.00
CA ILE A 214 -4.47 21.05 -36.89
C ILE A 214 -3.72 21.46 -35.65
N TYR A 215 -4.43 21.63 -34.53
CA TYR A 215 -3.87 22.00 -33.24
C TYR A 215 -4.27 20.99 -32.16
N THR A 216 -3.30 20.57 -31.35
CA THR A 216 -3.54 19.85 -30.09
C THR A 216 -2.63 20.37 -28.97
N ARG A 217 -3.05 20.18 -27.71
CA ARG A 217 -2.29 20.52 -26.51
C ARG A 217 -2.24 19.37 -25.52
N TYR A 218 -1.05 19.01 -25.08
CA TYR A 218 -0.80 18.07 -24.00
C TYR A 218 -0.06 18.76 -22.85
N ALA A 219 -0.82 19.26 -21.87
CA ALA A 219 -0.30 20.09 -20.79
C ALA A 219 0.36 21.38 -21.32
N ASP A 220 1.67 21.51 -21.18
CA ASP A 220 2.53 22.61 -21.65
C ASP A 220 3.00 22.43 -23.11
N ASP A 221 2.93 21.22 -23.65
CA ASP A 221 3.30 20.90 -25.03
C ASP A 221 2.14 21.18 -25.99
N MET A 222 2.41 21.91 -27.07
CA MET A 222 1.46 22.31 -28.10
C MET A 222 1.97 21.88 -29.46
N THR A 223 1.13 21.18 -30.22
CA THR A 223 1.47 20.70 -31.57
C THR A 223 0.55 21.34 -32.59
N PHE A 224 1.15 21.95 -33.60
CA PHE A 224 0.49 22.40 -34.81
C PHE A 224 0.96 21.57 -36.00
N SER A 225 0.10 21.30 -36.96
CA SER A 225 0.53 20.60 -38.19
C SER A 225 -0.31 20.98 -39.40
N GLY A 226 0.26 20.82 -40.59
CA GLY A 226 -0.43 21.08 -41.85
C GLY A 226 0.25 20.45 -43.06
N MET A 227 -0.45 20.52 -44.20
CA MET A 227 0.03 20.03 -45.48
C MET A 227 1.04 20.97 -46.16
N TYR A 228 1.02 22.26 -45.81
CA TYR A 228 1.93 23.29 -46.30
C TYR A 228 2.74 23.90 -45.16
N ASN A 229 3.84 24.56 -45.50
CA ASN A 229 4.71 25.18 -44.50
C ASN A 229 4.17 26.54 -44.04
N ALA A 230 3.33 26.54 -43.01
CA ALA A 230 2.86 27.74 -42.33
C ALA A 230 3.80 28.21 -41.20
N PHE A 231 4.93 27.54 -40.97
CA PHE A 231 5.74 27.67 -39.75
C PHE A 231 7.08 28.37 -39.97
N SER A 232 7.21 29.12 -41.07
CA SER A 232 8.39 29.96 -41.29
C SER A 232 8.50 31.01 -40.18
N PRO A 233 9.71 31.32 -39.63
CA PRO A 233 9.89 32.22 -38.48
C PRO A 233 9.27 33.63 -38.63
N LYS A 234 8.98 34.08 -39.85
CA LYS A 234 8.35 35.38 -40.15
C LYS A 234 6.97 35.27 -40.80
N SER A 235 6.39 34.08 -40.80
CA SER A 235 5.03 33.88 -41.30
C SER A 235 4.02 34.60 -40.41
N GLU A 236 2.91 35.04 -41.00
CA GLU A 236 1.81 35.68 -40.28
C GLU A 236 1.27 34.78 -39.15
N PHE A 237 1.20 33.47 -39.39
CA PHE A 237 0.79 32.49 -38.39
C PHE A 237 1.70 32.49 -37.16
N ILE A 238 3.02 32.40 -37.35
CA ILE A 238 3.99 32.38 -36.23
C ILE A 238 3.92 33.69 -35.43
N ILE A 239 3.84 34.84 -36.09
CA ILE A 239 3.75 36.14 -35.40
C ILE A 239 2.48 36.18 -34.53
N LYS A 240 1.32 35.82 -35.09
CA LYS A 240 0.04 35.78 -34.35
C LYS A 240 0.04 34.74 -33.25
N LEU A 241 0.69 33.61 -33.44
CA LEU A 241 0.80 32.53 -32.46
C LEU A 241 1.56 32.99 -31.22
N TYR A 242 2.75 33.57 -31.40
CA TYR A 242 3.56 34.09 -30.30
C TYR A 242 2.86 35.25 -29.60
N ALA A 243 2.25 36.17 -30.35
CA ALA A 243 1.45 37.25 -29.77
C ALA A 243 0.30 36.70 -28.91
N THR A 244 -0.44 35.70 -29.41
CA THR A 244 -1.55 35.06 -28.69
C THR A 244 -1.09 34.40 -27.39
N ILE A 245 0.03 33.69 -27.41
CA ILE A 245 0.59 33.03 -26.21
C ILE A 245 1.01 34.10 -25.18
N HIS A 246 1.67 35.17 -25.64
CA HIS A 246 2.12 36.27 -24.80
C HIS A 246 0.94 37.04 -24.18
N GLU A 247 -0.11 37.34 -24.96
CA GLU A 247 -1.35 37.98 -24.47
C GLU A 247 -2.03 37.19 -23.35
N GLU A 248 -1.88 35.87 -23.34
CA GLU A 248 -2.41 34.99 -22.30
C GLU A 248 -1.39 34.75 -21.15
N ASN A 249 -0.38 35.62 -21.03
CA ASN A 249 0.67 35.63 -20.01
C ASN A 249 1.47 34.33 -19.93
N PHE A 250 1.81 33.77 -21.10
CA PHE A 250 2.71 32.63 -21.21
C PHE A 250 3.92 32.98 -22.07
N VAL A 251 5.02 32.27 -21.85
CA VAL A 251 6.27 32.45 -22.58
C VAL A 251 6.63 31.16 -23.29
N VAL A 252 6.96 31.26 -24.57
CA VAL A 252 7.42 30.12 -25.37
C VAL A 252 8.83 29.73 -24.97
N ASN A 253 9.08 28.43 -24.86
CA ASN A 253 10.40 27.86 -24.68
C ASN A 253 11.06 27.61 -26.04
N GLU A 254 11.81 28.59 -26.53
CA GLU A 254 12.49 28.52 -27.84
C GLU A 254 13.43 27.32 -27.96
N SER A 255 14.12 26.96 -26.87
CA SER A 255 15.06 25.82 -26.86
C SER A 255 14.39 24.46 -27.09
N LYS A 256 13.07 24.37 -26.90
CA LYS A 256 12.28 23.17 -27.13
C LYS A 256 11.29 23.30 -28.29
N THR A 257 11.30 24.44 -28.98
CA THR A 257 10.46 24.65 -30.15
C THR A 257 11.10 23.96 -31.35
N SER A 258 10.30 23.22 -32.13
CA SER A 258 10.83 22.42 -33.24
C SER A 258 9.87 22.32 -34.41
N LEU A 259 10.42 22.41 -35.62
CA LEU A 259 9.71 22.20 -36.88
C LEU A 259 10.25 20.93 -37.55
N MET A 260 9.35 19.99 -37.84
CA MET A 260 9.66 18.71 -38.46
C MET A 260 8.89 18.56 -39.77
N LYS A 261 9.62 18.22 -40.85
CA LYS A 261 9.05 17.99 -42.19
C LYS A 261 8.94 16.49 -42.47
N ARG A 262 7.94 16.11 -43.26
CA ARG A 262 7.81 14.75 -43.80
C ARG A 262 9.06 14.34 -44.57
N GLY A 263 9.48 13.10 -44.36
CA GLY A 263 10.77 12.56 -44.81
C GLY A 263 11.87 12.65 -43.75
N ALA A 264 11.73 13.54 -42.75
CA ALA A 264 12.55 13.55 -41.54
C ALA A 264 11.84 12.84 -40.37
N HIS A 265 12.52 12.75 -39.22
CA HIS A 265 11.90 12.26 -37.98
C HIS A 265 10.84 13.25 -37.52
N GLN A 266 9.60 12.76 -37.37
CA GLN A 266 8.44 13.51 -36.95
C GLN A 266 7.91 12.91 -35.64
N GLU A 267 7.69 13.75 -34.63
CA GLU A 267 7.34 13.30 -33.29
C GLU A 267 6.33 14.23 -32.62
N VAL A 268 5.37 13.64 -31.91
CA VAL A 268 4.40 14.36 -31.08
C VAL A 268 4.30 13.67 -29.72
N THR A 269 4.54 14.40 -28.63
CA THR A 269 4.46 13.87 -27.26
C THR A 269 5.24 12.57 -27.02
N GLY A 270 6.41 12.41 -27.64
CA GLY A 270 7.23 11.19 -27.50
C GLY A 270 6.93 10.08 -28.50
N LEU A 271 5.91 10.24 -29.34
CA LEU A 271 5.47 9.25 -30.33
C LEU A 271 5.90 9.65 -31.72
N VAL A 272 6.49 8.69 -32.45
CA VAL A 272 6.87 8.91 -33.84
C VAL A 272 5.61 8.88 -34.68
N ILE A 273 5.39 9.93 -35.46
CA ILE A 273 4.26 10.02 -36.37
C ILE A 273 4.75 10.18 -37.81
N SER A 274 4.06 9.52 -38.72
CA SER A 274 4.21 9.68 -40.17
C SER A 274 2.86 9.29 -40.75
N ASP A 275 2.78 8.15 -41.45
CA ASP A 275 1.51 7.58 -41.95
C ASP A 275 0.70 6.87 -40.84
N LYS A 276 1.30 6.65 -39.67
CA LYS A 276 0.65 6.15 -38.46
C LYS A 276 1.39 6.61 -37.22
N VAL A 277 0.73 6.51 -36.07
CA VAL A 277 1.37 6.69 -34.77
C VAL A 277 2.16 5.43 -34.41
N ASN A 278 3.38 5.60 -33.91
CA ASN A 278 4.26 4.50 -33.55
C ASN A 278 5.17 4.87 -32.37
N VAL A 279 5.69 3.87 -31.67
CA VAL A 279 6.72 4.10 -30.65
C VAL A 279 8.09 4.31 -31.30
N PRO A 280 9.02 5.05 -30.67
CA PRO A 280 10.38 5.18 -31.14
C PRO A 280 11.07 3.82 -31.31
N ARG A 281 11.88 3.66 -32.37
CA ARG A 281 12.66 2.43 -32.61
C ARG A 281 13.60 2.09 -31.45
N SER A 282 14.14 3.12 -30.80
CA SER A 282 14.98 2.99 -29.60
C SER A 282 14.23 2.31 -28.45
N TYR A 283 12.94 2.60 -28.28
CA TYR A 283 12.09 2.02 -27.24
C TYR A 283 11.91 0.50 -27.45
N ILE A 284 11.60 0.08 -28.69
CA ILE A 284 11.49 -1.35 -29.04
C ILE A 284 12.84 -2.05 -28.90
N ARG A 285 13.94 -1.39 -29.30
CA ARG A 285 15.30 -1.95 -29.17
C ARG A 285 15.68 -2.19 -27.71
N GLU A 286 15.32 -1.28 -26.81
CA GLU A 286 15.52 -1.45 -25.37
C GLU A 286 14.78 -2.69 -24.84
N ILE A 287 13.48 -2.83 -25.15
CA ILE A 287 12.70 -4.01 -24.73
C ILE A 287 13.32 -5.30 -25.28
N ARG A 288 13.66 -5.32 -26.58
CA ARG A 288 14.29 -6.49 -27.22
C ARG A 288 15.62 -6.86 -26.57
N SER A 289 16.42 -5.86 -26.20
CA SER A 289 17.71 -6.05 -25.53
C SER A 289 17.52 -6.66 -24.15
N LEU A 290 16.59 -6.14 -23.35
CA LEU A 290 16.28 -6.67 -22.02
C LEU A 290 15.73 -8.10 -22.08
N LEU A 291 14.80 -8.38 -22.99
CA LEU A 291 14.28 -9.72 -23.22
C LEU A 291 15.40 -10.68 -23.66
N TYR A 292 16.27 -10.26 -24.59
CA TYR A 292 17.40 -11.07 -25.03
C TYR A 292 18.36 -11.39 -23.89
N ILE A 293 18.70 -10.41 -23.05
CA ILE A 293 19.58 -10.64 -21.90
C ILE A 293 18.93 -11.61 -20.92
N TRP A 294 17.62 -11.48 -20.68
CA TRP A 294 16.90 -12.42 -19.82
C TRP A 294 16.91 -13.83 -20.42
N GLU A 295 16.58 -13.98 -21.70
CA GLU A 295 16.59 -15.26 -22.42
C GLU A 295 17.95 -15.97 -22.36
N ARG A 296 19.05 -15.22 -22.51
CA ARG A 296 20.41 -15.79 -22.61
C ARG A 296 21.12 -15.94 -21.27
N PHE A 297 20.93 -14.99 -20.36
CA PHE A 297 21.72 -14.85 -19.13
C PHE A 297 20.88 -14.85 -17.85
N GLY A 298 19.56 -15.01 -17.97
CA GLY A 298 18.63 -15.08 -16.84
C GLY A 298 18.16 -13.73 -16.30
N GLU A 299 17.07 -13.78 -15.52
CA GLU A 299 16.37 -12.61 -14.95
C GLU A 299 17.30 -11.69 -14.15
N LYS A 300 18.15 -12.26 -13.29
CA LYS A 300 19.04 -11.50 -12.41
C LYS A 300 20.02 -10.63 -13.21
N THR A 301 20.63 -11.20 -14.25
CA THR A 301 21.58 -10.48 -15.10
C THR A 301 20.89 -9.38 -15.90
N ALA A 302 19.70 -9.66 -16.42
CA ALA A 302 18.89 -8.65 -17.11
C ALA A 302 18.46 -7.51 -16.17
N SER A 303 18.08 -7.85 -14.94
CA SER A 303 17.68 -6.88 -13.91
C SER A 303 18.86 -6.01 -13.50
N TYR A 304 20.04 -6.59 -13.31
CA TYR A 304 21.27 -5.87 -13.02
C TYR A 304 21.70 -4.94 -14.16
N ARG A 305 21.66 -5.42 -15.42
CA ARG A 305 21.94 -4.59 -16.61
C ARG A 305 20.97 -3.42 -16.74
N PHE A 306 19.68 -3.68 -16.50
CA PHE A 306 18.66 -2.62 -16.46
C PHE A 306 18.96 -1.61 -15.35
N ALA A 307 19.33 -2.09 -14.16
CA ALA A 307 19.70 -1.24 -13.03
C ALA A 307 20.89 -0.34 -13.36
N LEU A 308 21.98 -0.90 -13.91
CA LEU A 308 23.18 -0.14 -14.30
C LEU A 308 22.90 0.90 -15.39
N HIS A 309 22.12 0.53 -16.41
CA HIS A 309 21.76 1.48 -17.46
C HIS A 309 20.90 2.64 -16.91
N ASN A 310 20.13 2.39 -15.85
CA ASN A 310 19.33 3.40 -15.17
C ASN A 310 20.03 4.01 -13.94
N SER A 311 21.19 3.53 -13.50
CA SER A 311 21.85 4.01 -12.27
C SER A 311 22.51 5.38 -12.44
N ASN A 312 22.60 5.91 -13.66
CA ASN A 312 22.90 7.34 -13.89
C ASN A 312 21.71 8.25 -13.55
N ARG A 313 20.52 7.66 -13.33
CA ARG A 313 19.35 8.30 -12.70
C ARG A 313 19.33 7.91 -11.21
N LYS A 314 20.39 8.27 -10.48
CA LYS A 314 20.47 8.04 -9.03
C LYS A 314 19.34 8.81 -8.34
N ASP A 315 18.37 8.05 -7.84
CA ASP A 315 17.55 8.35 -6.64
C ASP A 315 16.60 7.20 -6.25
N LYS A 316 16.71 6.00 -6.86
CA LYS A 316 15.84 4.87 -6.51
C LYS A 316 16.59 3.53 -6.41
N THR A 317 16.36 2.81 -5.32
CA THR A 317 16.79 1.41 -5.17
C THR A 317 15.97 0.50 -6.09
N LEU A 318 16.49 -0.67 -6.48
CA LEU A 318 15.78 -1.63 -7.34
C LEU A 318 14.42 -2.06 -6.75
N SER A 319 14.26 -1.97 -5.42
CA SER A 319 12.99 -2.19 -4.70
C SER A 319 11.92 -1.13 -5.01
N GLU A 320 12.30 0.08 -5.41
CA GLU A 320 11.37 1.18 -5.71
C GLU A 320 10.98 1.27 -7.20
N ILE A 321 11.72 0.60 -8.09
CA ILE A 321 11.49 0.62 -9.55
C ILE A 321 10.50 -0.49 -9.98
N GLY A 322 10.20 -1.44 -9.09
CA GLY A 322 9.46 -2.66 -9.41
C GLY A 322 10.35 -3.74 -10.02
N THR A 323 9.81 -4.95 -10.18
CA THR A 323 10.53 -6.07 -10.80
C THR A 323 10.77 -5.80 -12.29
N LEU A 324 11.84 -6.38 -12.87
CA LEU A 324 12.09 -6.29 -14.32
C LEU A 324 10.88 -6.80 -15.14
N GLU A 325 10.18 -7.79 -14.60
CA GLU A 325 8.88 -8.26 -15.11
C GLU A 325 7.89 -7.10 -15.25
N ASN A 326 7.60 -6.37 -14.18
CA ASN A 326 6.66 -5.24 -14.20
C ASN A 326 7.11 -4.13 -15.16
N VAL A 327 8.41 -3.88 -15.22
CA VAL A 327 8.98 -2.91 -16.17
C VAL A 327 8.73 -3.34 -17.62
N LEU A 328 9.04 -4.60 -17.96
CA LEU A 328 8.85 -5.13 -19.31
C LEU A 328 7.37 -5.23 -19.67
N LEU A 329 6.53 -5.67 -18.74
CA LEU A 329 5.09 -5.73 -18.92
C LEU A 329 4.52 -4.34 -19.19
N GLY A 330 4.86 -3.35 -18.36
CA GLY A 330 4.42 -1.96 -18.56
C GLY A 330 4.92 -1.38 -19.89
N LYS A 331 6.17 -1.64 -20.26
CA LYS A 331 6.71 -1.21 -21.56
C LYS A 331 5.99 -1.88 -22.74
N ILE A 332 5.66 -3.16 -22.64
CA ILE A 332 4.97 -3.92 -23.70
C ILE A 332 3.48 -3.51 -23.79
N GLU A 333 2.80 -3.27 -22.68
CA GLU A 333 1.43 -2.74 -22.69
C GLU A 333 1.38 -1.30 -23.22
N TYR A 334 2.44 -0.50 -23.02
CA TYR A 334 2.56 0.78 -23.71
C TYR A 334 2.71 0.61 -25.23
N VAL A 335 3.46 -0.40 -25.70
CA VAL A 335 3.50 -0.76 -27.13
C VAL A 335 2.12 -1.17 -27.65
N LYS A 336 1.35 -1.94 -26.87
CA LYS A 336 -0.03 -2.33 -27.19
C LYS A 336 -0.94 -1.11 -27.34
N MET A 337 -0.86 -0.17 -26.39
CA MET A 337 -1.64 1.06 -26.40
C MET A 337 -1.39 1.88 -27.67
N VAL A 338 -0.14 1.92 -28.14
CA VAL A 338 0.26 2.72 -29.31
C VAL A 338 0.00 2.00 -30.64
N LYS A 339 0.39 0.73 -30.75
CA LYS A 339 0.37 -0.01 -32.01
C LYS A 339 -0.88 -0.88 -32.19
N GLY A 340 -1.61 -1.15 -31.11
CA GLY A 340 -2.76 -2.05 -31.08
C GLY A 340 -2.41 -3.47 -30.60
N ALA A 341 -3.41 -4.16 -30.06
CA ALA A 341 -3.26 -5.51 -29.51
C ALA A 341 -2.99 -6.60 -30.58
N ASN A 342 -3.30 -6.31 -31.84
CA ASN A 342 -3.08 -7.23 -32.96
C ASN A 342 -1.78 -6.94 -33.73
N ASP A 343 -0.98 -5.93 -33.33
CA ASP A 343 0.27 -5.62 -34.01
C ASP A 343 1.32 -6.73 -33.76
N SER A 344 1.95 -7.20 -34.84
CA SER A 344 2.93 -8.29 -34.80
C SER A 344 4.13 -8.01 -33.89
N THR A 345 4.52 -6.74 -33.73
CA THR A 345 5.58 -6.33 -32.81
C THR A 345 5.15 -6.53 -31.36
N TYR A 346 3.91 -6.12 -31.01
CA TYR A 346 3.36 -6.35 -29.68
C TYR A 346 3.27 -7.84 -29.38
N LEU A 347 2.63 -8.61 -30.27
CA LEU A 347 2.44 -10.05 -30.11
C LEU A 347 3.78 -10.79 -29.97
N ALA A 348 4.80 -10.42 -30.76
CA ALA A 348 6.13 -11.01 -30.66
C ALA A 348 6.83 -10.68 -29.33
N LEU A 349 6.75 -9.43 -28.85
CA LEU A 349 7.36 -9.03 -27.58
C LEU A 349 6.62 -9.67 -26.40
N LYS A 350 5.29 -9.64 -26.41
CA LYS A 350 4.44 -10.24 -25.39
C LYS A 350 4.63 -11.74 -25.34
N GLY A 351 4.64 -12.43 -26.49
CA GLY A 351 4.90 -13.87 -26.56
C GLY A 351 6.30 -14.26 -26.06
N ARG A 352 7.34 -13.43 -26.27
CA ARG A 352 8.66 -13.65 -25.66
C ARG A 352 8.63 -13.51 -24.14
N LEU A 353 7.99 -12.44 -23.63
CA LEU A 353 7.84 -12.24 -22.19
C LEU A 353 7.02 -13.36 -21.56
N ASP A 354 5.90 -13.76 -22.17
CA ASP A 354 5.04 -14.82 -21.66
C ASP A 354 5.72 -16.18 -21.69
N LYS A 355 6.61 -16.45 -22.65
CA LYS A 355 7.48 -17.64 -22.61
C LYS A 355 8.48 -17.57 -21.45
N LEU A 356 9.06 -16.42 -21.16
CA LEU A 356 9.97 -16.24 -20.02
C LEU A 356 9.24 -16.39 -18.70
N LEU A 357 8.06 -15.77 -18.57
CA LEU A 357 7.21 -15.87 -17.39
C LEU A 357 6.59 -17.24 -17.25
N GLY A 358 6.21 -17.90 -18.33
CA GLY A 358 5.71 -19.27 -18.37
C GLY A 358 6.82 -20.30 -18.10
N ALA A 359 8.06 -20.05 -18.53
CA ALA A 359 9.22 -20.86 -18.17
C ALA A 359 9.66 -20.59 -16.72
N GLU A 360 9.49 -19.36 -16.22
CA GLU A 360 9.65 -19.03 -14.81
C GLU A 360 8.53 -19.60 -13.96
N LEU A 361 7.29 -19.62 -14.42
CA LEU A 361 6.15 -20.25 -13.78
C LEU A 361 6.37 -21.75 -13.81
N SER A 362 6.78 -22.37 -14.92
CA SER A 362 7.15 -23.79 -14.95
C SER A 362 8.38 -24.12 -14.10
N LYS A 363 9.38 -23.23 -14.00
CA LYS A 363 10.52 -23.40 -13.06
C LYS A 363 10.13 -23.09 -11.62
N LYS A 364 9.24 -22.13 -11.38
CA LYS A 364 8.69 -21.76 -10.07
C LYS A 364 7.77 -22.86 -9.63
N GLU A 365 6.84 -23.37 -10.43
CA GLU A 365 5.98 -24.55 -10.31
C GLU A 365 6.79 -25.82 -10.16
N LYS A 366 7.87 -26.08 -10.90
CA LYS A 366 8.75 -27.23 -10.59
C LYS A 366 9.49 -27.02 -9.27
N ARG A 367 9.94 -25.80 -8.96
CA ARG A 367 10.54 -25.42 -7.66
C ARG A 367 9.52 -25.29 -6.55
N ARG A 368 8.23 -25.18 -6.85
CA ARG A 368 7.05 -24.94 -6.00
C ARG A 368 6.24 -26.21 -5.92
N GLU A 369 6.43 -27.19 -6.77
CA GLU A 369 6.06 -28.60 -6.59
C GLU A 369 7.17 -29.26 -5.80
N SER A 370 8.45 -28.93 -6.04
CA SER A 370 9.54 -29.35 -5.16
C SER A 370 9.56 -28.59 -3.83
N ARG A 371 9.15 -27.30 -3.81
CA ARG A 371 8.95 -26.53 -2.56
C ARG A 371 7.61 -26.82 -1.93
N GLU A 372 6.49 -27.02 -2.61
CA GLU A 372 5.20 -27.42 -2.01
C GLU A 372 5.25 -28.88 -1.61
N LYS A 373 5.99 -29.78 -2.26
CA LYS A 373 6.33 -31.09 -1.64
C LYS A 373 7.22 -30.93 -0.39
N LYS A 374 7.94 -29.81 -0.24
CA LYS A 374 8.72 -29.45 0.97
C LYS A 374 8.01 -28.53 1.99
N LEU A 375 6.99 -27.75 1.59
CA LEU A 375 6.28 -26.69 2.36
C LEU A 375 4.79 -27.03 2.56
N ARG A 376 4.22 -27.95 1.76
CA ARG A 376 3.04 -28.76 2.12
C ARG A 376 3.48 -30.08 2.76
N LYS A 377 4.56 -30.07 3.54
CA LYS A 377 4.38 -30.68 4.84
C LYS A 377 3.51 -29.69 5.60
N VAL A 378 2.21 -30.00 5.73
CA VAL A 378 1.44 -29.54 6.90
C VAL A 378 2.42 -29.62 8.05
N VAL A 379 2.80 -28.50 8.67
CA VAL A 379 3.59 -28.59 9.90
C VAL A 379 2.69 -29.39 10.81
N PRO A 380 3.04 -30.66 11.12
CA PRO A 380 2.15 -31.49 11.90
C PRO A 380 1.89 -30.74 13.19
N HIS A 381 0.66 -30.83 13.70
CA HIS A 381 0.34 -30.26 15.00
C HIS A 381 1.23 -30.94 16.05
N ASN A 382 2.39 -30.35 16.34
CA ASN A 382 3.42 -30.89 17.21
C ASN A 382 3.68 -29.88 18.33
N LEU A 383 2.92 -30.07 19.40
CA LEU A 383 3.01 -29.26 20.61
C LEU A 383 4.30 -29.51 21.39
N GLU A 384 4.82 -30.74 21.36
CA GLU A 384 5.97 -31.13 22.16
C GLU A 384 7.24 -30.37 21.75
N GLU A 385 7.53 -30.31 20.45
CA GLU A 385 8.70 -29.58 19.95
C GLU A 385 8.59 -28.07 20.17
N THR A 386 7.38 -27.53 20.06
CA THR A 386 7.13 -26.11 20.33
C THR A 386 7.30 -25.80 21.82
N GLN A 387 6.88 -26.70 22.72
CA GLN A 387 7.11 -26.59 24.16
C GLN A 387 8.59 -26.69 24.51
N LYS A 388 9.33 -27.66 23.95
CA LYS A 388 10.79 -27.76 24.13
C LYS A 388 11.49 -26.46 23.72
N PHE A 389 11.06 -25.85 22.62
CA PHE A 389 11.60 -24.57 22.19
C PHE A 389 11.26 -23.42 23.14
N PHE A 390 10.05 -23.37 23.71
CA PHE A 390 9.70 -22.39 24.74
C PHE A 390 10.46 -22.61 26.05
N HIS A 391 10.76 -23.85 26.41
CA HIS A 391 11.51 -24.18 27.61
C HIS A 391 12.94 -23.61 27.60
N LEU A 392 13.50 -23.36 26.41
CA LEU A 392 14.77 -22.64 26.28
C LEU A 392 14.75 -21.28 27.00
N PHE A 393 13.59 -20.62 27.13
CA PHE A 393 13.47 -19.34 27.82
C PHE A 393 13.47 -19.44 29.35
N ASP A 394 13.53 -20.66 29.92
CA ASP A 394 13.49 -20.86 31.39
C ASP A 394 14.87 -20.94 32.04
N TYR A 395 15.92 -21.32 31.28
CA TYR A 395 17.24 -21.61 31.84
C TYR A 395 18.39 -20.82 31.17
N PRO A 396 19.46 -20.48 31.93
CA PRO A 396 20.62 -19.68 31.49
C PRO A 396 21.25 -20.09 30.16
N GLU A 397 21.49 -21.38 29.97
CA GLU A 397 22.14 -21.97 28.80
C GLU A 397 21.25 -21.95 27.54
N GLY A 398 20.00 -21.51 27.69
CA GLY A 398 19.01 -21.35 26.63
C GLY A 398 18.88 -19.91 26.13
N PHE A 399 17.63 -19.45 26.02
CA PHE A 399 17.23 -18.09 25.65
C PHE A 399 16.80 -17.24 26.85
N LYS A 400 16.98 -17.71 28.09
CA LYS A 400 16.57 -16.97 29.31
C LYS A 400 17.00 -15.51 29.26
N TYR A 401 18.26 -15.24 28.91
CA TYR A 401 18.83 -13.89 28.85
C TYR A 401 18.31 -12.99 27.71
N LEU A 402 17.57 -13.55 26.73
CA LEU A 402 16.79 -12.71 25.80
C LEU A 402 15.59 -12.05 26.49
N THR A 403 15.18 -12.60 27.64
CA THR A 403 13.94 -12.22 28.32
C THR A 403 14.11 -11.86 29.79
N HIS A 404 15.10 -12.31 30.56
CA HIS A 404 15.28 -11.95 31.98
C HIS A 404 16.66 -12.34 32.57
N ASP A 405 16.92 -11.83 33.78
CA ASP A 405 17.87 -12.20 34.85
C ASP A 405 19.28 -12.62 34.43
N PHE A 406 20.11 -11.64 34.12
CA PHE A 406 21.54 -11.81 33.89
C PHE A 406 22.23 -12.11 35.24
N PRO A 407 23.27 -12.95 35.26
CA PRO A 407 23.96 -13.31 36.50
C PRO A 407 24.67 -12.08 37.08
N GLU A 408 24.36 -11.73 38.33
CA GLU A 408 25.13 -10.72 39.06
C GLU A 408 26.51 -11.32 39.42
N GLY A 409 27.59 -10.65 39.00
CA GLY A 409 28.95 -11.02 39.39
C GLY A 409 29.71 -11.98 38.44
N GLU A 410 29.10 -12.47 37.35
CA GLU A 410 29.82 -13.22 36.30
C GLU A 410 30.28 -12.31 35.14
N GLU A 411 31.35 -12.70 34.42
CA GLU A 411 31.80 -12.06 33.18
C GLU A 411 30.80 -12.27 32.01
N TRP A 412 29.64 -11.62 32.07
CA TRP A 412 28.68 -11.60 30.96
C TRP A 412 29.10 -10.57 29.90
N SER A 413 28.89 -10.89 28.62
CA SER A 413 28.99 -9.93 27.51
C SER A 413 27.88 -10.20 26.49
N VAL A 414 27.41 -9.12 25.85
CA VAL A 414 26.36 -9.20 24.80
C VAL A 414 26.79 -10.13 23.67
N ASP A 415 28.07 -10.12 23.33
CA ASP A 415 28.64 -10.98 22.30
C ASP A 415 28.60 -12.47 22.68
N LYS A 416 29.02 -12.82 23.91
CA LYS A 416 28.98 -14.21 24.41
C LYS A 416 27.54 -14.76 24.39
N LEU A 417 26.59 -13.97 24.85
CA LEU A 417 25.17 -14.35 24.90
C LEU A 417 24.55 -14.48 23.51
N LYS A 418 24.93 -13.60 22.58
CA LYS A 418 24.51 -13.69 21.18
C LYS A 418 25.08 -14.94 20.51
N GLU A 419 26.34 -15.27 20.73
CA GLU A 419 26.97 -16.48 20.20
C GLU A 419 26.29 -17.74 20.72
N GLN A 420 25.97 -17.80 22.01
CA GLN A 420 25.17 -18.87 22.61
C GLN A 420 23.82 -19.00 21.90
N CYS A 421 23.07 -17.90 21.77
CA CYS A 421 21.76 -17.90 21.11
C CYS A 421 21.84 -18.35 19.63
N ILE A 422 22.88 -17.92 18.91
CA ILE A 422 23.13 -18.36 17.53
C ILE A 422 23.46 -19.85 17.47
N GLY A 423 24.25 -20.36 18.42
CA GLY A 423 24.56 -21.79 18.56
C GLY A 423 23.30 -22.64 18.72
N ILE A 424 22.42 -22.23 19.65
CA ILE A 424 21.11 -22.86 19.86
C ILE A 424 20.28 -22.81 18.57
N LEU A 425 20.13 -21.63 17.95
CA LEU A 425 19.36 -21.49 16.71
C LEU A 425 19.90 -22.33 15.55
N LYS A 426 21.21 -22.57 15.47
CA LYS A 426 21.80 -23.50 14.49
C LYS A 426 21.40 -24.94 14.77
N ASN A 427 21.38 -25.38 16.03
CA ASN A 427 20.92 -26.72 16.40
C ASN A 427 19.43 -26.92 16.04
N TYR A 428 18.61 -25.88 16.19
CA TYR A 428 17.19 -25.89 15.81
C TYR A 428 16.93 -25.61 14.32
N SER A 429 17.94 -25.24 13.52
CA SER A 429 17.76 -24.80 12.12
C SER A 429 17.26 -25.89 11.16
N ASN A 430 17.36 -27.17 11.55
CA ASN A 430 16.87 -28.33 10.80
C ASN A 430 15.49 -28.85 11.26
N TYR A 431 14.90 -28.27 12.32
CA TYR A 431 13.63 -28.75 12.87
C TYR A 431 12.44 -28.17 12.09
N SER A 432 11.91 -28.98 11.16
CA SER A 432 10.71 -28.66 10.35
C SER A 432 9.39 -28.60 11.13
N GLN A 433 9.42 -28.68 12.47
CA GLN A 433 8.26 -29.00 13.31
C GLN A 433 7.82 -27.86 14.25
N ILE A 434 8.60 -26.77 14.39
CA ILE A 434 8.18 -25.56 15.13
C ILE A 434 7.46 -24.56 14.22
N PRO A 435 6.47 -23.81 14.72
CA PRO A 435 5.77 -22.79 13.94
C PRO A 435 6.74 -21.77 13.34
N THR A 436 6.64 -21.55 12.01
CA THR A 436 7.54 -20.65 11.28
C THR A 436 7.48 -19.22 11.81
N SER A 437 6.33 -18.77 12.29
CA SER A 437 6.15 -17.45 12.92
C SER A 437 6.93 -17.30 14.22
N LEU A 438 7.02 -18.36 15.04
CA LEU A 438 7.81 -18.35 16.28
C LEU A 438 9.30 -18.35 15.97
N TRP A 439 9.73 -19.25 15.08
CA TRP A 439 11.12 -19.33 14.66
C TRP A 439 11.59 -18.00 14.06
N ALA A 440 10.77 -17.38 13.18
CA ALA A 440 11.13 -16.14 12.53
C ALA A 440 11.22 -14.97 13.52
N LEU A 441 10.30 -14.91 14.49
CA LEU A 441 10.32 -13.90 15.56
C LEU A 441 11.64 -13.96 16.34
N VAL A 442 12.00 -15.14 16.86
CA VAL A 442 13.23 -15.29 17.67
C VAL A 442 14.49 -15.12 16.82
N ASN A 443 14.50 -15.66 15.58
CA ASN A 443 15.67 -15.56 14.72
C ASN A 443 15.96 -14.12 14.29
N VAL A 444 14.94 -13.35 13.89
CA VAL A 444 15.13 -11.94 13.55
C VAL A 444 15.54 -11.14 14.78
N PHE A 445 14.94 -11.40 15.94
CA PHE A 445 15.31 -10.71 17.16
C PHE A 445 16.78 -10.94 17.55
N VAL A 446 17.29 -12.16 17.43
CA VAL A 446 18.68 -12.52 17.79
C VAL A 446 19.70 -12.10 16.73
N ILE A 447 19.41 -12.40 15.45
CA ILE A 447 20.38 -12.32 14.34
C ILE A 447 20.25 -11.00 13.56
N GLY A 448 19.14 -10.29 13.72
CA GLY A 448 18.82 -9.06 12.98
C GLY A 448 18.30 -9.30 11.56
N LYS A 449 18.18 -10.56 11.13
CA LYS A 449 17.66 -10.92 9.81
C LYS A 449 17.15 -12.34 9.71
N TYR A 450 16.05 -12.50 8.97
CA TYR A 450 15.62 -13.78 8.43
C TYR A 450 15.13 -13.61 6.99
N TYR A 451 15.76 -14.33 6.06
CA TYR A 451 15.60 -14.10 4.62
C TYR A 451 15.80 -12.63 4.23
N LYS A 452 14.71 -11.91 3.91
CA LYS A 452 14.70 -10.49 3.54
C LYS A 452 14.11 -9.59 4.63
N LYS A 453 13.62 -10.17 5.73
CA LYS A 453 13.08 -9.42 6.87
C LYS A 453 14.20 -9.07 7.83
N THR A 454 14.27 -7.79 8.19
CA THR A 454 15.16 -7.24 9.21
C THR A 454 14.42 -6.84 10.48
N ASP A 455 13.08 -6.89 10.45
CA ASP A 455 12.21 -6.36 11.49
C ASP A 455 11.37 -7.52 12.07
N TRP A 456 11.11 -7.48 13.38
CA TRP A 456 10.26 -8.45 14.10
C TRP A 456 8.96 -7.78 14.55
N ILE A 457 7.87 -8.54 14.66
CA ILE A 457 6.54 -7.99 15.01
C ILE A 457 6.33 -8.14 16.51
N ASP A 458 6.00 -7.06 17.21
CA ASP A 458 5.69 -7.10 18.63
C ASP A 458 4.25 -7.58 18.94
N TYR A 459 3.95 -7.78 20.22
CA TYR A 459 2.63 -8.20 20.70
C TYR A 459 1.48 -7.24 20.34
N GLU A 460 1.77 -5.98 20.02
CA GLU A 460 0.77 -5.02 19.57
C GLU A 460 0.49 -5.15 18.06
N GLY A 461 1.45 -5.69 17.31
CA GLY A 461 1.43 -5.83 15.86
C GLY A 461 2.31 -4.80 15.14
N HIS A 462 3.19 -4.11 15.85
CA HIS A 462 4.10 -3.12 15.29
C HIS A 462 5.42 -3.75 14.86
N ASP A 463 5.97 -3.30 13.73
CA ASP A 463 7.30 -3.70 13.27
C ASP A 463 8.38 -3.03 14.14
N GLN A 464 9.25 -3.85 14.72
CA GLN A 464 10.37 -3.46 15.54
C GLN A 464 11.67 -3.70 14.77
N ARG A 465 12.43 -2.62 14.58
CA ARG A 465 13.71 -2.63 13.86
C ARG A 465 14.91 -2.91 14.75
N ILE A 466 14.79 -2.58 16.03
CA ILE A 466 15.85 -2.79 17.01
C ILE A 466 15.84 -4.25 17.42
N THR A 467 17.00 -4.87 17.33
CA THR A 467 17.25 -6.30 17.52
C THR A 467 18.39 -6.48 18.51
N TYR A 468 18.57 -7.69 19.01
CA TYR A 468 19.68 -8.03 19.89
C TYR A 468 21.05 -7.77 19.22
N SER A 469 21.12 -7.86 17.89
CA SER A 469 22.32 -7.50 17.13
C SER A 469 22.72 -6.03 17.23
N ASP A 470 21.78 -5.13 17.50
CA ASP A 470 22.06 -3.70 17.61
C ASP A 470 22.66 -3.33 18.98
N PHE A 471 22.62 -4.25 19.94
CA PHE A 471 23.21 -4.07 21.27
C PHE A 471 24.71 -4.44 21.31
N VAL A 472 25.22 -5.06 20.25
CA VAL A 472 26.62 -5.52 20.14
C VAL A 472 27.56 -4.32 20.06
N GLY A 473 28.61 -4.31 20.89
CA GLY A 473 29.63 -3.26 20.92
C GLY A 473 29.25 -1.99 21.70
N GLY A 474 28.09 -1.97 22.37
CA GLY A 474 27.68 -0.87 23.24
C GLY A 474 28.24 -0.98 24.67
N GLU A 475 28.50 0.15 25.33
CA GLU A 475 28.82 0.22 26.75
C GLU A 475 27.52 0.28 27.57
N GLY A 476 27.04 -0.86 28.06
CA GLY A 476 25.86 -0.90 28.92
C GLY A 476 25.17 -2.25 28.99
N HIS A 477 24.55 -2.54 30.13
CA HIS A 477 23.78 -3.77 30.34
C HIS A 477 22.48 -3.74 29.51
N PRO A 478 22.13 -4.78 28.73
CA PRO A 478 20.94 -4.78 27.83
C PRO A 478 19.57 -4.49 28.47
N ILE A 479 19.45 -4.58 29.80
CA ILE A 479 18.22 -4.29 30.55
C ILE A 479 18.32 -3.00 31.38
N LEU A 480 19.46 -2.31 31.34
CA LEU A 480 19.71 -1.01 31.95
C LEU A 480 19.88 0.04 30.84
N GLY A 481 19.41 1.27 31.07
CA GLY A 481 19.48 2.35 30.07
C GLY A 481 18.54 2.16 28.87
N ASP A 482 19.01 2.53 27.68
CA ASP A 482 18.19 2.80 26.48
C ASP A 482 17.58 1.55 25.81
N HIS A 483 18.04 0.34 26.14
CA HIS A 483 17.59 -0.92 25.50
C HIS A 483 16.47 -1.65 26.26
N LYS A 484 16.16 -1.20 27.49
CA LYS A 484 15.18 -1.82 28.39
C LYS A 484 13.79 -1.97 27.75
N GLU A 485 13.34 -0.96 27.01
CA GLU A 485 12.02 -0.98 26.38
C GLU A 485 11.90 -2.05 25.29
N VAL A 486 12.96 -2.27 24.51
CA VAL A 486 12.97 -3.27 23.43
C VAL A 486 12.91 -4.68 24.00
N ILE A 487 13.69 -4.93 25.05
CA ILE A 487 13.69 -6.21 25.78
C ILE A 487 12.30 -6.46 26.40
N GLU A 488 11.71 -5.47 27.08
CA GLU A 488 10.35 -5.61 27.64
C GLU A 488 9.27 -5.84 26.57
N ARG A 489 9.38 -5.21 25.39
CA ARG A 489 8.49 -5.49 24.26
C ARG A 489 8.64 -6.93 23.76
N PHE A 490 9.86 -7.43 23.63
CA PHE A 490 10.10 -8.80 23.17
C PHE A 490 9.54 -9.82 24.16
N LYS A 491 9.75 -9.61 25.47
CA LYS A 491 9.15 -10.44 26.53
C LYS A 491 7.63 -10.53 26.40
N ASN A 492 6.97 -9.38 26.23
CA ASN A 492 5.51 -9.33 26.05
C ASN A 492 5.03 -9.98 24.75
N THR A 493 5.93 -10.25 23.80
CA THR A 493 5.63 -10.91 22.52
C THR A 493 5.69 -12.43 22.61
N ILE A 494 6.51 -12.97 23.50
CA ILE A 494 6.72 -14.43 23.64
C ILE A 494 6.10 -15.04 24.91
N ARG A 495 5.57 -14.22 25.83
CA ARG A 495 5.00 -14.68 27.12
C ARG A 495 3.80 -13.84 27.52
N VAL A 496 2.70 -14.49 27.86
CA VAL A 496 1.56 -13.85 28.51
C VAL A 496 1.93 -13.61 29.98
N ARG A 497 1.84 -12.36 30.47
CA ARG A 497 2.11 -11.98 31.87
C ARG A 497 0.88 -11.32 32.51
N MET A 498 0.80 -11.39 33.86
CA MET A 498 -0.24 -11.08 34.88
C MET A 498 -1.36 -10.02 34.65
N ARG A 499 -1.46 -9.35 33.48
CA ARG A 499 -2.58 -8.48 33.05
C ARG A 499 -2.87 -8.51 31.54
N CYS A 500 -2.00 -9.12 30.74
CA CYS A 500 -2.05 -9.07 29.27
C CYS A 500 -3.33 -9.73 28.72
N LEU A 501 -3.68 -10.90 29.25
CA LEU A 501 -4.86 -11.64 28.80
C LEU A 501 -6.17 -10.95 29.19
N TYR A 502 -6.24 -10.38 30.39
CA TYR A 502 -7.38 -9.56 30.81
C TYR A 502 -7.53 -8.32 29.92
N ASN A 503 -6.45 -7.57 29.68
CA ASN A 503 -6.49 -6.38 28.82
C ASN A 503 -6.90 -6.70 27.39
N LEU A 504 -6.45 -7.84 26.86
CA LEU A 504 -6.87 -8.35 25.56
C LEU A 504 -8.39 -8.54 25.52
N CYS A 505 -8.96 -9.20 26.52
CA CYS A 505 -10.38 -9.53 26.56
C CYS A 505 -11.26 -8.31 26.89
N VAL A 506 -10.89 -7.48 27.85
CA VAL A 506 -11.70 -6.33 28.30
C VAL A 506 -11.87 -5.26 27.22
N SER A 507 -10.91 -5.14 26.29
CA SER A 507 -10.99 -4.20 25.17
C SER A 507 -12.19 -4.47 24.24
N TRP A 508 -12.77 -5.68 24.30
CA TRP A 508 -13.94 -6.09 23.53
C TRP A 508 -15.28 -5.89 24.26
N ASN A 509 -15.24 -5.46 25.52
CA ASN A 509 -16.43 -5.05 26.26
C ASN A 509 -16.86 -3.60 25.94
N ASP A 510 -16.26 -2.98 24.92
CA ASP A 510 -16.62 -1.66 24.40
C ASP A 510 -18.00 -1.75 23.71
N PRO A 511 -18.97 -0.87 24.05
CA PRO A 511 -20.31 -0.87 23.46
C PRO A 511 -20.35 -0.91 21.94
N LYS A 512 -19.31 -0.42 21.25
CA LYS A 512 -19.23 -0.43 19.78
C LYS A 512 -19.22 -1.84 19.17
N TYR A 513 -18.84 -2.87 19.94
CA TYR A 513 -18.81 -4.27 19.48
C TYR A 513 -20.10 -5.03 19.80
N GLY A 514 -20.94 -4.47 20.69
CA GLY A 514 -22.24 -5.07 21.05
C GLY A 514 -22.14 -6.44 21.71
N LEU A 515 -21.03 -6.75 22.40
CA LEU A 515 -20.85 -7.96 23.19
C LEU A 515 -20.90 -7.62 24.69
N ASN A 516 -21.59 -8.44 25.47
CA ASN A 516 -21.62 -8.34 26.92
C ASN A 516 -20.65 -9.37 27.50
N ILE A 517 -19.44 -8.95 27.84
CA ILE A 517 -18.39 -9.89 28.25
C ILE A 517 -18.33 -10.01 29.77
N THR A 518 -18.56 -11.21 30.28
CA THR A 518 -18.36 -11.60 31.69
C THR A 518 -17.05 -12.37 31.84
N MET A 519 -16.25 -12.02 32.83
CA MET A 519 -14.95 -12.65 33.06
C MET A 519 -14.45 -12.43 34.49
N ASP A 520 -13.71 -13.39 35.05
CA ASP A 520 -13.07 -13.23 36.35
C ASP A 520 -11.66 -12.63 36.20
N LYS A 521 -11.53 -11.36 36.61
CA LYS A 521 -10.27 -10.62 36.58
C LYS A 521 -9.16 -11.31 37.39
N ASN A 522 -9.48 -11.93 38.52
CA ASN A 522 -8.49 -12.58 39.37
C ASN A 522 -7.94 -13.83 38.69
N GLU A 523 -8.79 -14.64 38.05
CA GLU A 523 -8.34 -15.81 37.31
C GLU A 523 -7.52 -15.43 36.08
N LEU A 524 -8.01 -14.51 35.23
CA LEU A 524 -7.28 -14.08 34.04
C LEU A 524 -5.92 -13.45 34.35
N ASN A 525 -5.78 -12.78 35.49
CA ASN A 525 -4.49 -12.23 35.94
C ASN A 525 -3.52 -13.31 36.44
N LYS A 526 -3.96 -14.53 36.75
CA LYS A 526 -3.04 -15.66 37.08
C LYS A 526 -2.38 -16.28 35.84
N ALA A 527 -2.75 -15.83 34.64
CA ALA A 527 -2.20 -16.31 33.38
C ALA A 527 -0.73 -15.91 33.22
N ASP A 528 0.12 -16.94 33.19
CA ASP A 528 1.55 -16.80 32.98
C ASP A 528 2.09 -18.01 32.22
N PHE A 529 2.35 -17.86 30.92
CA PHE A 529 2.83 -18.94 30.04
C PHE A 529 3.45 -18.40 28.75
N TYR A 530 4.33 -19.20 28.14
CA TYR A 530 4.97 -18.88 26.86
C TYR A 530 4.06 -19.20 25.68
N THR A 531 3.98 -18.26 24.74
CA THR A 531 3.28 -18.41 23.46
C THR A 531 3.65 -17.24 22.53
N ASN A 532 3.28 -17.29 21.26
CA ASN A 532 3.31 -16.08 20.44
C ASN A 532 2.08 -15.21 20.76
N VAL A 533 2.27 -14.17 21.56
CA VAL A 533 1.19 -13.33 22.10
C VAL A 533 0.45 -12.58 20.98
N PHE A 534 1.15 -12.19 19.91
CA PHE A 534 0.52 -11.58 18.74
C PHE A 534 -0.45 -12.55 18.03
N ILE A 535 -0.04 -13.81 17.84
CA ILE A 535 -0.87 -14.86 17.25
C ILE A 535 -2.07 -15.18 18.15
N LEU A 536 -1.87 -15.28 19.46
CA LEU A 536 -2.94 -15.46 20.44
C LEU A 536 -3.95 -14.31 20.35
N LYS A 537 -3.49 -13.06 20.39
CA LYS A 537 -4.32 -11.86 20.26
C LYS A 537 -5.16 -11.91 18.98
N LYS A 538 -4.53 -12.15 17.83
CA LYS A 538 -5.22 -12.24 16.53
C LYS A 538 -6.28 -13.33 16.51
N SER A 539 -6.00 -14.48 17.13
CA SER A 539 -6.93 -15.61 17.19
C SER A 539 -8.13 -15.30 18.08
N VAL A 540 -7.90 -14.75 19.27
CA VAL A 540 -8.96 -14.32 20.21
C VAL A 540 -9.82 -13.21 19.59
N GLN A 541 -9.20 -12.21 18.94
CA GLN A 541 -9.92 -11.16 18.23
C GLN A 541 -10.84 -11.73 17.14
N ARG A 542 -10.39 -12.76 16.41
CA ARG A 542 -11.22 -13.42 15.39
C ARG A 542 -12.41 -14.15 16.00
N ILE A 543 -12.22 -14.84 17.13
CA ILE A 543 -13.32 -15.47 17.88
C ILE A 543 -14.36 -14.41 18.28
N PHE A 544 -13.95 -13.26 18.81
CA PHE A 544 -14.89 -12.19 19.15
C PHE A 544 -15.58 -11.58 17.92
N GLN A 545 -14.88 -11.43 16.79
CA GLN A 545 -15.51 -10.98 15.54
C GLN A 545 -16.58 -11.94 15.07
N MET A 546 -16.33 -13.25 15.17
CA MET A 546 -17.32 -14.28 14.85
C MET A 546 -18.55 -14.16 15.76
N PHE A 547 -18.37 -13.94 17.05
CA PHE A 547 -19.47 -13.74 17.99
C PHE A 547 -20.23 -12.43 17.74
N ALA A 548 -19.52 -11.33 17.52
CA ALA A 548 -20.11 -10.01 17.28
C ALA A 548 -20.97 -9.98 16.00
N SER A 549 -20.62 -10.79 14.99
CA SER A 549 -21.36 -10.91 13.74
C SER A 549 -22.77 -11.52 13.89
N ARG A 550 -23.06 -12.19 15.01
CA ARG A 550 -24.39 -12.74 15.32
C ARG A 550 -25.25 -11.70 16.02
N ASN A 551 -26.44 -11.41 15.51
CA ASN A 551 -27.28 -10.31 16.00
C ASN A 551 -28.10 -10.66 17.25
N ASP A 552 -28.31 -11.94 17.54
CA ASP A 552 -29.26 -12.48 18.50
C ASP A 552 -28.64 -12.94 19.83
N LYS A 553 -27.32 -13.23 19.86
CA LYS A 553 -26.60 -13.72 21.05
C LYS A 553 -25.40 -12.84 21.36
N LYS A 554 -25.47 -12.05 22.45
CA LYS A 554 -24.43 -11.06 22.78
C LYS A 554 -23.65 -11.37 24.05
N ASP A 555 -24.14 -12.27 24.90
CA ASP A 555 -23.48 -12.61 26.16
C ASP A 555 -22.33 -13.59 25.93
N VAL A 556 -21.13 -13.18 26.35
CA VAL A 556 -19.90 -13.95 26.20
C VAL A 556 -19.26 -14.13 27.56
N ASN A 557 -19.03 -15.37 27.98
CA ASN A 557 -18.34 -15.68 29.23
C ASN A 557 -16.93 -16.20 28.95
N ILE A 558 -15.93 -15.64 29.64
CA ILE A 558 -14.53 -16.00 29.50
C ILE A 558 -14.04 -16.58 30.82
N HIS A 559 -13.53 -17.79 30.75
CA HIS A 559 -12.98 -18.49 31.90
C HIS A 559 -11.53 -18.90 31.63
N TYR A 560 -10.69 -18.73 32.64
CA TYR A 560 -9.31 -19.17 32.65
C TYR A 560 -9.07 -20.01 33.90
N HIS A 561 -8.38 -21.12 33.76
CA HIS A 561 -7.84 -21.87 34.90
C HIS A 561 -6.58 -22.63 34.51
N LYS A 562 -5.92 -23.21 35.51
CA LYS A 562 -4.80 -24.13 35.34
C LYS A 562 -5.25 -25.54 35.68
N GLU A 563 -4.84 -26.51 34.89
CA GLU A 563 -5.14 -27.92 35.08
C GLU A 563 -3.90 -28.74 34.73
N ASP A 564 -3.59 -29.77 35.51
CA ASP A 564 -2.46 -30.65 35.22
C ASP A 564 -2.94 -31.81 34.33
N ILE A 565 -2.48 -31.83 33.07
CA ILE A 565 -2.86 -32.83 32.05
C ILE A 565 -1.60 -33.58 31.62
N LYS A 566 -1.61 -34.92 31.71
CA LYS A 566 -0.48 -35.80 31.31
C LYS A 566 0.87 -35.33 31.87
N ASN A 567 0.91 -35.03 33.18
CA ASN A 567 2.09 -34.53 33.91
C ASN A 567 2.65 -33.18 33.41
N ARG A 568 1.81 -32.35 32.78
CA ARG A 568 2.14 -30.99 32.34
C ARG A 568 1.13 -30.01 32.90
N ARG A 569 1.61 -28.89 33.44
CA ARG A 569 0.73 -27.81 33.88
C ARG A 569 0.16 -27.07 32.68
N CYS A 570 -1.13 -27.21 32.43
CA CYS A 570 -1.81 -26.59 31.30
C CYS A 570 -2.55 -25.32 31.72
N HIS A 571 -2.65 -24.39 30.78
CA HIS A 571 -3.34 -23.11 30.88
C HIS A 571 -4.50 -23.14 29.89
N ILE A 572 -5.73 -23.15 30.41
CA ILE A 572 -6.93 -23.35 29.62
C ILE A 572 -7.69 -22.04 29.55
N LEU A 573 -7.88 -21.53 28.33
CA LEU A 573 -8.71 -20.36 28.04
C LEU A 573 -9.98 -20.81 27.33
N THR A 574 -11.12 -20.57 27.98
CA THR A 574 -12.45 -20.90 27.48
C THR A 574 -13.20 -19.62 27.14
N ILE A 575 -13.69 -19.50 25.91
CA ILE A 575 -14.48 -18.35 25.44
C ILE A 575 -15.82 -18.87 24.92
N THR A 576 -16.90 -18.54 25.64
CA THR A 576 -18.24 -19.10 25.40
C THR A 576 -19.23 -18.01 25.02
N GLN A 577 -19.87 -18.12 23.85
CA GLN A 577 -21.06 -17.33 23.54
C GLN A 577 -22.29 -18.07 24.07
N GLN A 578 -22.98 -17.51 25.07
CA GLN A 578 -24.09 -18.17 25.76
C GLN A 578 -25.28 -18.38 24.84
N ASP A 579 -26.00 -19.50 25.03
CA ASP A 579 -27.19 -19.91 24.28
C ASP A 579 -27.00 -19.92 22.74
N SER A 580 -25.76 -20.01 22.28
CA SER A 580 -25.36 -20.05 20.89
C SER A 580 -24.98 -21.48 20.51
N TYR A 581 -25.50 -22.00 19.40
CA TYR A 581 -25.28 -23.37 18.96
C TYR A 581 -25.00 -23.42 17.45
N SER A 582 -24.53 -24.56 16.94
CA SER A 582 -24.33 -24.77 15.51
C SER A 582 -25.53 -25.50 14.90
N GLU A 583 -26.19 -24.85 13.94
CA GLU A 583 -27.21 -25.50 13.11
C GLU A 583 -26.61 -26.60 12.21
N LYS A 584 -25.32 -26.51 11.91
CA LYS A 584 -24.60 -27.46 11.05
C LYS A 584 -23.91 -28.53 11.88
N GLY A 585 -23.91 -29.76 11.36
CA GLY A 585 -23.11 -30.84 11.92
C GLY A 585 -21.61 -30.62 11.70
N VAL A 586 -20.77 -31.28 12.51
CA VAL A 586 -19.31 -31.24 12.37
C VAL A 586 -18.88 -31.72 10.98
N ASP A 587 -19.51 -32.77 10.45
CA ASP A 587 -19.17 -33.35 9.15
C ASP A 587 -19.41 -32.40 7.97
N GLU A 588 -20.34 -31.45 8.09
CA GLU A 588 -20.58 -30.41 7.06
C GLU A 588 -19.52 -29.31 7.08
N LEU A 589 -18.95 -29.03 8.26
CA LEU A 589 -17.93 -28.00 8.45
C LEU A 589 -16.52 -28.54 8.21
N ARG A 590 -16.30 -29.84 8.41
CA ARG A 590 -15.01 -30.53 8.25
C ARG A 590 -14.38 -30.28 6.87
N PRO A 591 -15.07 -30.40 5.71
CA PRO A 591 -14.48 -30.12 4.41
C PRO A 591 -14.01 -28.67 4.24
N LYS A 592 -14.74 -27.70 4.82
CA LYS A 592 -14.37 -26.27 4.75
C LYS A 592 -13.14 -25.95 5.59
N LEU A 593 -13.01 -26.59 6.75
CA LEU A 593 -11.82 -26.52 7.60
C LEU A 593 -10.56 -27.00 6.85
N HIS A 594 -10.66 -28.08 6.05
CA HIS A 594 -9.54 -28.62 5.27
C HIS A 594 -9.33 -27.92 3.92
N GLY A 595 -10.37 -27.30 3.36
CA GLY A 595 -10.33 -26.56 2.10
C GLY A 595 -9.66 -25.19 2.17
N GLY A 596 -9.19 -24.76 3.35
CA GLY A 596 -8.38 -23.55 3.53
C GLY A 596 -9.14 -22.21 3.49
N GLY A 597 -10.48 -22.23 3.59
CA GLY A 597 -11.32 -21.04 3.59
C GLY A 597 -12.18 -20.90 4.85
N GLY A 598 -12.33 -19.66 5.34
CA GLY A 598 -13.19 -19.32 6.49
C GLY A 598 -12.44 -19.11 7.81
N ASP A 599 -13.15 -18.63 8.83
CA ASP A 599 -12.55 -18.27 10.13
C ASP A 599 -11.95 -19.48 10.86
N PHE A 600 -12.61 -20.63 10.78
CA PHE A 600 -12.13 -21.89 11.38
C PHE A 600 -10.82 -22.39 10.74
N ALA A 601 -10.70 -22.33 9.42
CA ALA A 601 -9.46 -22.70 8.73
C ALA A 601 -8.32 -21.73 9.08
N THR A 602 -8.63 -20.44 9.22
CA THR A 602 -7.66 -19.41 9.62
C THR A 602 -7.19 -19.63 11.07
N LEU A 603 -8.12 -19.88 12.00
CA LEU A 603 -7.80 -20.21 13.40
C LEU A 603 -6.97 -21.48 13.51
N LYS A 604 -7.31 -22.53 12.74
CA LYS A 604 -6.55 -23.78 12.72
C LYS A 604 -5.12 -23.54 12.25
N HIS A 605 -4.92 -22.74 11.21
CA HIS A 605 -3.60 -22.39 10.72
C HIS A 605 -2.81 -21.57 11.74
N ASP A 606 -3.41 -20.51 12.30
CA ASP A 606 -2.73 -19.58 13.20
C ASP A 606 -2.35 -20.26 14.53
N LEU A 607 -3.21 -21.12 15.08
CA LEU A 607 -2.98 -21.81 16.37
C LEU A 607 -2.15 -23.09 16.26
N SER A 608 -1.92 -23.62 15.04
CA SER A 608 -1.23 -24.90 14.84
C SER A 608 0.18 -24.86 15.42
N GLY A 609 0.46 -25.81 16.33
CA GLY A 609 1.74 -25.94 17.03
C GLY A 609 1.84 -25.07 18.30
N TYR A 610 0.95 -24.09 18.50
CA TYR A 610 0.97 -23.23 19.70
C TYR A 610 0.07 -23.75 20.82
N CYS A 611 -1.10 -24.30 20.51
CA CYS A 611 -2.03 -24.84 21.51
C CYS A 611 -2.95 -25.90 20.91
N ASN A 612 -3.51 -26.76 21.77
CA ASN A 612 -4.68 -27.52 21.38
C ASN A 612 -5.89 -26.59 21.27
N TRP A 613 -6.77 -26.86 20.32
CA TRP A 613 -7.97 -26.08 20.10
C TRP A 613 -9.15 -27.01 19.86
N SER A 614 -10.16 -26.86 20.71
CA SER A 614 -11.42 -27.57 20.62
C SER A 614 -12.60 -26.60 20.55
N VAL A 615 -13.70 -27.05 19.97
CA VAL A 615 -14.98 -26.33 20.00
C VAL A 615 -16.05 -27.22 20.59
N LEU A 616 -16.57 -26.83 21.75
CA LEU A 616 -17.68 -27.49 22.42
C LEU A 616 -18.98 -26.78 22.04
N SER A 617 -19.94 -27.52 21.49
CA SER A 617 -21.26 -26.98 21.17
C SER A 617 -22.30 -28.09 20.99
N VAL A 618 -23.53 -27.68 20.72
CA VAL A 618 -24.53 -28.56 20.11
C VAL A 618 -24.38 -28.43 18.60
N TRP A 619 -24.07 -29.54 17.94
CA TRP A 619 -23.87 -29.64 16.50
C TRP A 619 -25.00 -30.43 15.89
N ASN A 620 -25.92 -29.77 15.18
CA ASN A 620 -27.11 -30.43 14.63
C ASN A 620 -27.83 -31.30 15.70
N GLU A 621 -28.25 -30.64 16.79
CA GLU A 621 -28.94 -31.23 17.96
C GLU A 621 -28.14 -32.22 18.81
N LYS A 622 -26.87 -32.52 18.47
CA LYS A 622 -26.00 -33.41 19.27
C LYS A 622 -24.92 -32.63 20.03
N PRO A 623 -24.91 -32.71 21.38
CA PRO A 623 -23.79 -32.22 22.18
C PRO A 623 -22.49 -32.95 21.84
N ALA A 624 -21.47 -32.22 21.39
CA ALA A 624 -20.15 -32.80 21.14
C ALA A 624 -19.04 -31.76 21.24
N LYS A 625 -17.85 -32.24 21.56
CA LYS A 625 -16.60 -31.46 21.53
C LYS A 625 -15.81 -31.86 20.29
N TRP A 626 -15.59 -30.90 19.39
CA TRP A 626 -14.80 -31.08 18.19
C TRP A 626 -13.36 -30.64 18.44
N ASN A 627 -12.45 -31.61 18.53
CA ASN A 627 -11.02 -31.44 18.77
C ASN A 627 -10.29 -31.15 17.44
N ILE A 628 -10.17 -29.86 17.08
CA ILE A 628 -9.67 -29.40 15.78
C ILE A 628 -8.14 -29.46 15.68
N LEU A 629 -7.46 -29.01 16.74
CA LEU A 629 -6.02 -29.17 16.96
C LEU A 629 -5.87 -30.00 18.23
N ARG A 630 -5.28 -31.19 18.08
CA ARG A 630 -5.27 -32.23 19.10
C ARG A 630 -4.01 -33.10 19.00
N GLU A 631 -3.64 -33.71 20.11
CA GLU A 631 -2.63 -34.78 20.13
C GLU A 631 -3.17 -36.05 19.45
N SER A 632 -2.29 -36.94 18.99
CA SER A 632 -2.66 -38.11 18.18
C SER A 632 -3.53 -39.14 18.90
N ASP A 633 -3.51 -39.14 20.23
CA ASP A 633 -4.26 -40.04 21.11
C ASP A 633 -5.59 -39.46 21.59
N VAL A 634 -5.97 -38.28 21.11
CA VAL A 634 -7.26 -37.63 21.39
C VAL A 634 -8.19 -37.83 20.19
N ASP A 635 -9.41 -38.27 20.45
CA ASP A 635 -10.42 -38.45 19.41
C ASP A 635 -10.77 -37.11 18.74
N GLU A 636 -11.13 -37.14 17.46
CA GLU A 636 -11.52 -35.89 16.77
C GLU A 636 -12.83 -35.31 17.31
N ILE A 637 -13.74 -36.17 17.70
CA ILE A 637 -15.05 -35.80 18.23
C ILE A 637 -15.26 -36.62 19.49
N GLU A 638 -15.45 -35.94 20.61
CA GLU A 638 -15.86 -36.52 21.88
C GLU A 638 -17.36 -36.21 22.08
N GLU A 639 -18.18 -37.24 22.23
CA GLU A 639 -19.59 -37.06 22.61
C GLU A 639 -19.67 -36.59 24.08
N VAL A 640 -20.55 -35.64 24.35
CA VAL A 640 -20.73 -35.07 25.69
C VAL A 640 -22.14 -35.37 26.15
N THR A 641 -22.30 -35.84 27.39
CA THR A 641 -23.61 -36.19 27.96
C THR A 641 -24.44 -34.96 28.30
N ASP A 642 -23.78 -33.92 28.79
CA ASP A 642 -24.43 -32.67 29.20
C ASP A 642 -24.52 -31.68 28.04
N LYS A 643 -25.67 -30.99 27.93
CA LYS A 643 -25.85 -29.93 26.95
C LYS A 643 -24.94 -28.75 27.29
N PRO A 644 -24.06 -28.30 26.36
CA PRO A 644 -23.24 -27.12 26.58
C PRO A 644 -24.08 -25.87 26.81
N VAL A 645 -23.55 -24.97 27.65
CA VAL A 645 -24.15 -23.65 27.92
C VAL A 645 -24.11 -22.71 26.71
N GLY A 646 -23.36 -23.05 25.65
CA GLY A 646 -23.27 -22.24 24.44
C GLY A 646 -22.20 -22.72 23.46
N PHE A 647 -21.77 -21.84 22.57
CA PHE A 647 -20.74 -22.11 21.57
C PHE A 647 -19.38 -21.74 22.15
N THR A 648 -18.58 -22.75 22.47
CA THR A 648 -17.42 -22.60 23.34
C THR A 648 -16.12 -22.95 22.62
N HIS A 649 -15.24 -21.98 22.47
CA HIS A 649 -13.85 -22.21 22.05
C HIS A 649 -12.99 -22.53 23.28
N ILE A 650 -12.26 -23.64 23.24
CA ILE A 650 -11.35 -24.09 24.31
C ILE A 650 -9.94 -24.09 23.73
N LEU A 651 -9.07 -23.23 24.26
CA LEU A 651 -7.65 -23.14 23.90
C LEU A 651 -6.79 -23.64 25.06
N THR A 652 -6.05 -24.73 24.85
CA THR A 652 -5.22 -25.35 25.87
C THR A 652 -3.74 -25.16 25.55
N PHE A 653 -3.09 -24.29 26.32
CA PHE A 653 -1.66 -24.01 26.24
C PHE A 653 -0.94 -24.84 27.29
N TYR A 654 0.10 -25.54 26.89
CA TYR A 654 0.84 -26.42 27.77
C TYR A 654 2.06 -25.68 28.32
N GLY A 655 2.20 -25.70 29.64
CA GLY A 655 3.42 -25.28 30.33
C GLY A 655 4.41 -26.43 30.50
N ASN A 656 5.36 -26.25 31.41
CA ASN A 656 6.44 -27.21 31.65
C ASN A 656 5.91 -28.54 32.21
N LYS A 657 6.64 -29.63 31.95
CA LYS A 657 6.46 -30.89 32.67
C LYS A 657 6.69 -30.62 34.16
N LEU A 658 5.85 -31.19 35.01
CA LEU A 658 6.05 -31.15 36.45
C LEU A 658 7.36 -31.93 36.76
N GLU A 659 8.18 -31.38 37.67
CA GLU A 659 9.52 -31.90 37.99
C GLU A 659 9.47 -33.30 38.59
N GLU A 660 9.46 -34.34 37.75
CA GLU A 660 9.89 -35.70 38.12
C GLU A 660 10.78 -36.38 37.06
N ASP A 661 10.96 -35.84 35.84
CA ASP A 661 11.73 -36.52 34.77
C ASP A 661 12.71 -35.59 33.99
N ILE A 662 13.54 -34.80 34.69
CA ILE A 662 14.69 -34.11 34.07
C ILE A 662 15.99 -34.58 34.72
N HIS A 663 16.23 -35.89 34.66
CA HIS A 663 17.57 -36.46 34.65
C HIS A 663 17.59 -37.58 33.62
N HIS A 664 17.93 -37.26 32.37
CA HIS A 664 18.76 -38.07 31.48
C HIS A 664 19.12 -37.31 30.20
#